data_AF-A0AA45U7H1-F1
#
_entry.id   AF-A0AA45U7H1-F1
#
_cell.length_a   1.000
_cell.length_b   1.000
_cell.length_c   1.000
_cell.angle_alpha   90.00
_cell.angle_beta   90.00
_cell.angle_gamma   90.00
#
_symmetry.space_group_name_H-M   'P 1'
#
loop_
_entity.id
_entity.type
_entity.pdbx_description
1 polymer ?
#
loop_
_entity_poly.entity_id
_entity_poly.type
_entity_poly.pdbx_seq_one_letter_code
_entity_poly.pdbx_strand_id
1 'polypeptide(L)'
;MTVSCEQLAAFVDGELPPEEAEAFQAHLATCAECQAGLEDQVQASLLVQAAADARAVSGAGEAVRPPGTGARPAASPGSAGSEGGSAGSGLRAVPGTGSRSEPASDAGTRSPSARPRGRAVWDRRRVAGFAAAAAAVVFAVLLVGRPWRSTETERALPFALASARPLEGRLSHPGLVDYRATGTMRGGADGRPELDLKALSELEAKGDLHGVATAWLAAGDFERAERILERLPASPAVMGDLSLAALGRAQPERALTLLERGLETAPDDARLHWNRGLALQALSLELAAAAEFSRVALAKEPGWSTEATERADGLRKGALARRDSWQAMNAAGMELALEGTPYPGSMARRNPDLARLYLYHALRAAPSVERVKTLAPLAALLDDVTHTQTASAYATRVAAADFSKRGPLANTYRELLAGTHSLQGAEVDAFLARLRRSGERDLLLGAILLLHQEDRFVDELATLVRQSGEPAWYDAPLARGRAQAAQARGDMETAETSLKNGLAACRSAGFQDRCVDLQRHLAALYNRMDRRHEAGSLARSALEEAFRTDSWFQEEVLLSDLVTSARLSHAPALARAYLDEFVQHAPEDCARRSEYHHARALLFVEDLDAKRARREVQDSLTCPTAPTLLEVAVAGDLLRLEGSTVPGRELDRVRERIRVLREDPSLTTGERLLVDHIEGRILIERDREDGQKLLRGVITGSVLHRSTDIEARKAWAHSHHVLVMDAGRAKEWGPAVDLLAQEVDRTAPTSCLLALAGQDERMLFVARGPTGASDGLYLHALKQPLREQVPAVPEKLLQVLAGCDVVRVLAEPILLGRPGLLPGDRAWSYLAPGGHRVEAPASAPVPKRLVVSDVEPPATLGLPRLMPWKGMTGQGDVHLRGRAATPEAVLAEMEDATEVELHTHGLSGTVSDAAFLALSPDVAGRYALTAEELEGHTLRGTPVVMLAACDANVGAWRYHAVSSLPSALIQAGARAVVAPSTEVPDVEAGAFFQSLVDSLRRGTPPAQALRDTRARWLQQGSPRWVQDLVAFE
;
A
#
# COMPACT_ATOMS: atom_id res chain seq x y z
N MET A 1 -42.83 32.24 23.81
CA MET A 1 -41.70 32.89 24.50
C MET A 1 -41.97 33.07 25.99
N THR A 2 -41.40 32.18 26.80
CA THR A 2 -41.09 32.43 28.22
C THR A 2 -39.74 33.15 28.32
N VAL A 3 -39.47 33.87 29.42
CA VAL A 3 -38.18 34.59 29.64
C VAL A 3 -36.97 33.66 29.42
N SER A 4 -37.08 32.39 29.78
CA SER A 4 -36.03 31.39 29.52
C SER A 4 -35.73 31.19 28.04
N CYS A 5 -36.71 31.23 27.12
CA CYS A 5 -36.47 30.98 25.69
C CYS A 5 -35.52 32.01 25.05
N GLU A 6 -35.48 33.22 25.60
CA GLU A 6 -34.61 34.31 25.12
C GLU A 6 -33.13 34.05 25.44
N GLN A 7 -32.83 33.10 26.33
CA GLN A 7 -31.47 32.72 26.74
C GLN A 7 -30.81 31.68 25.81
N LEU A 8 -31.50 31.21 24.75
CA LEU A 8 -30.99 30.15 23.87
C LEU A 8 -29.66 30.52 23.17
N ALA A 9 -29.53 31.75 22.67
CA ALA A 9 -28.30 32.22 22.04
C ALA A 9 -27.15 32.28 23.06
N ALA A 10 -27.35 32.97 24.20
CA ALA A 10 -26.36 33.07 25.28
C ALA A 10 -25.95 31.70 25.86
N PHE A 11 -26.83 30.69 25.83
CA PHE A 11 -26.48 29.32 26.21
C PHE A 11 -25.59 28.64 25.16
N VAL A 12 -25.91 28.79 23.88
CA VAL A 12 -25.12 28.24 22.75
C VAL A 12 -23.74 28.89 22.67
N ASP A 13 -23.68 30.21 22.86
CA ASP A 13 -22.44 31.00 22.86
C ASP A 13 -21.62 30.84 24.16
N GLY A 14 -22.15 30.12 25.16
CA GLY A 14 -21.46 29.85 26.43
C GLY A 14 -21.37 31.05 27.38
N GLU A 15 -22.17 32.09 27.16
CA GLU A 15 -22.16 33.34 27.94
C GLU A 15 -22.99 33.27 29.23
N LEU A 16 -23.83 32.24 29.43
CA LEU A 16 -24.61 32.07 30.67
C LEU A 16 -23.72 31.65 31.86
N PRO A 17 -23.95 32.23 33.07
CA PRO A 17 -23.37 31.72 34.31
C PRO A 17 -23.70 30.24 34.54
N PRO A 18 -22.83 29.43 35.20
CA PRO A 18 -23.03 27.99 35.33
C PRO A 18 -24.39 27.57 35.92
N GLU A 19 -24.88 28.29 36.94
CA GLU A 19 -26.18 28.01 37.58
C GLU A 19 -27.36 28.32 36.64
N GLU A 20 -27.23 29.32 35.76
CA GLU A 20 -28.24 29.66 34.75
C GLU A 20 -28.17 28.72 33.54
N ALA A 21 -26.98 28.29 33.15
CA ALA A 21 -26.77 27.31 32.09
C ALA A 21 -27.37 25.93 32.46
N GLU A 22 -27.18 25.46 33.69
CA GLU A 22 -27.77 24.20 34.17
C GLU A 22 -29.31 24.30 34.27
N ALA A 23 -29.84 25.44 34.74
CA ALA A 23 -31.27 25.71 34.75
C ALA A 23 -31.88 25.79 33.33
N PHE A 24 -31.18 26.44 32.39
CA PHE A 24 -31.61 26.52 30.99
C PHE A 24 -31.49 25.17 30.29
N GLN A 25 -30.49 24.33 30.60
CA GLN A 25 -30.39 22.97 30.06
C GLN A 25 -31.59 22.11 30.46
N ALA A 26 -32.11 22.26 31.69
CA ALA A 26 -33.35 21.61 32.12
C ALA A 26 -34.60 22.14 31.40
N HIS A 27 -34.63 23.44 31.05
CA HIS A 27 -35.68 24.03 30.21
C HIS A 27 -35.61 23.52 28.77
N LEU A 28 -34.42 23.51 28.16
CA LEU A 28 -34.15 23.01 26.82
C LEU A 28 -34.56 21.55 26.65
N ALA A 29 -34.41 20.72 27.68
CA ALA A 29 -34.87 19.32 27.68
C ALA A 29 -36.41 19.15 27.57
N THR A 30 -37.19 20.20 27.80
CA THR A 30 -38.67 20.15 27.83
C THR A 30 -39.37 21.19 26.94
N CYS A 31 -38.63 22.16 26.38
CA CYS A 31 -39.16 23.25 25.56
C CYS A 31 -38.96 22.99 24.05
N ALA A 32 -40.03 22.58 23.36
CA ALA A 32 -39.99 22.30 21.92
C ALA A 32 -39.57 23.50 21.04
N GLU A 33 -39.89 24.74 21.46
CA GLU A 33 -39.48 25.98 20.77
C GLU A 33 -37.95 26.15 20.80
N CYS A 34 -37.31 25.88 21.95
CA CYS A 34 -35.85 25.93 22.08
C CYS A 34 -35.15 24.74 21.41
N GLN A 35 -35.77 23.55 21.42
CA GLN A 35 -35.22 22.37 20.74
C GLN A 35 -35.19 22.56 19.22
N ALA A 36 -36.23 23.15 18.64
CA ALA A 36 -36.29 23.45 17.21
C ALA A 36 -35.29 24.54 16.79
N GLY A 37 -35.08 25.56 17.61
CA GLY A 37 -34.15 26.67 17.32
C GLY A 37 -32.67 26.41 17.67
N LEU A 38 -32.34 25.29 18.30
CA LEU A 38 -30.98 25.01 18.78
C LEU A 38 -29.97 24.84 17.64
N GLU A 39 -30.34 24.10 16.59
CA GLU A 39 -29.45 23.82 15.46
C GLU A 39 -29.14 25.10 14.67
N ASP A 40 -30.16 25.91 14.39
CA ASP A 40 -30.01 27.21 13.71
C ASP A 40 -29.08 28.17 14.49
N GLN A 41 -29.18 28.20 15.83
CA GLN A 41 -28.31 29.05 16.65
C GLN A 41 -26.86 28.51 16.75
N VAL A 42 -26.66 27.20 16.83
CA VAL A 42 -25.30 26.61 16.77
C VAL A 42 -24.64 26.94 15.43
N GLN A 43 -25.37 26.85 14.31
CA GLN A 43 -24.85 27.23 13.00
C GLN A 43 -24.56 28.74 12.91
N ALA A 44 -25.44 29.60 13.45
CA ALA A 44 -25.21 31.05 13.49
C ALA A 44 -23.95 31.43 14.31
N SER A 45 -23.78 30.82 15.49
CA SER A 45 -22.62 31.02 16.36
C SER A 45 -21.31 30.62 15.66
N LEU A 46 -21.28 29.43 15.04
CA LEU A 46 -20.12 28.96 14.28
C LEU A 46 -19.76 29.86 13.08
N LEU A 47 -20.75 30.46 12.40
CA LEU A 47 -20.52 31.42 11.33
C LEU A 47 -19.95 32.76 11.85
N VAL A 48 -20.38 33.22 13.03
CA VAL A 48 -19.81 34.40 13.69
C VAL A 48 -18.38 34.13 14.15
N GLN A 49 -18.11 32.96 14.73
CA GLN A 49 -16.77 32.50 15.12
C GLN A 49 -15.83 32.48 13.91
N ALA A 50 -16.23 31.81 12.81
CA ALA A 50 -15.44 31.74 11.58
C ALA A 50 -15.19 33.12 10.95
N ALA A 51 -16.15 34.06 11.04
CA ALA A 51 -15.97 35.43 10.59
C ALA A 51 -15.03 36.25 11.50
N ALA A 52 -15.00 35.95 12.81
CA ALA A 52 -14.05 36.54 13.75
C ALA A 52 -12.63 36.01 13.52
N ASP A 53 -12.47 34.71 13.31
CA ASP A 53 -11.18 34.06 13.01
C ASP A 53 -10.62 34.57 11.66
N ALA A 54 -11.45 34.68 10.62
CA ALA A 54 -11.06 35.30 9.35
C ALA A 54 -10.60 36.77 9.50
N ARG A 55 -11.17 37.51 10.46
CA ARG A 55 -10.72 38.89 10.80
C ARG A 55 -9.43 38.91 11.63
N ALA A 56 -9.22 37.93 12.51
CA ALA A 56 -7.97 37.79 13.25
C ALA A 56 -6.80 37.44 12.31
N VAL A 57 -7.02 36.55 11.34
CA VAL A 57 -6.02 36.19 10.31
C VAL A 57 -5.67 37.36 9.38
N SER A 58 -6.64 38.22 9.04
CA SER A 58 -6.41 39.40 8.19
C SER A 58 -5.86 40.63 8.93
N GLY A 59 -5.84 40.63 10.27
CA GLY A 59 -5.34 41.74 11.08
C GLY A 59 -3.82 41.77 11.35
N ALA A 60 -3.08 40.72 10.98
CA ALA A 60 -1.68 40.53 11.37
C ALA A 60 -0.63 41.07 10.35
N GLY A 61 -1.04 41.94 9.42
CA GLY A 61 -0.35 42.14 8.14
C GLY A 61 0.10 43.54 7.72
N GLU A 62 0.18 44.56 8.59
CA GLU A 62 0.89 45.84 8.34
C GLU A 62 1.10 46.60 9.68
N ALA A 63 2.19 47.31 9.97
CA ALA A 63 3.34 47.69 9.17
C ALA A 63 4.60 47.94 10.02
N VAL A 64 5.80 47.62 9.49
CA VAL A 64 7.07 48.25 9.90
C VAL A 64 7.92 48.52 8.65
N ARG A 65 8.12 49.81 8.31
CA ARG A 65 9.11 50.27 7.31
C ARG A 65 10.40 50.76 7.99
N PRO A 66 11.56 50.70 7.34
CA PRO A 66 12.86 50.91 7.98
C PRO A 66 13.23 52.40 8.16
N PRO A 67 14.09 52.74 9.13
CA PRO A 67 14.53 54.12 9.37
C PRO A 67 15.79 54.49 8.57
N GLY A 68 15.90 55.74 8.14
CA GLY A 68 17.11 56.22 7.47
C GLY A 68 17.10 57.69 7.04
N THR A 69 17.27 58.62 7.99
CA THR A 69 18.24 59.75 7.97
C THR A 69 18.02 60.64 9.19
N GLY A 70 19.06 61.35 9.64
CA GLY A 70 19.13 61.84 11.02
C GLY A 70 18.93 63.35 11.22
N ALA A 71 18.58 63.73 12.45
CA ALA A 71 19.03 64.96 13.09
C ALA A 71 19.06 64.81 14.63
N ARG A 72 20.09 65.38 15.26
CA ARG A 72 20.31 65.54 16.72
C ARG A 72 19.65 66.86 17.20
N PRO A 73 19.68 67.22 18.50
CA PRO A 73 19.52 66.44 19.74
C PRO A 73 18.62 67.15 20.80
N ALA A 74 18.39 66.57 21.99
CA ALA A 74 18.75 67.16 23.31
C ALA A 74 17.92 66.65 24.53
N ALA A 75 18.61 66.60 25.68
CA ALA A 75 18.12 66.82 27.07
C ALA A 75 17.15 65.85 27.78
N SER A 76 17.70 65.15 28.79
CA SER A 76 17.07 64.80 30.10
C SER A 76 16.97 66.08 31.01
N PRO A 77 16.55 66.09 32.31
CA PRO A 77 16.32 64.98 33.28
C PRO A 77 15.17 65.13 34.32
N GLY A 78 15.08 64.21 35.30
CA GLY A 78 14.35 64.33 36.60
C GLY A 78 13.01 63.57 36.68
N SER A 79 12.52 63.07 37.83
CA SER A 79 13.01 63.10 39.24
C SER A 79 12.37 62.00 40.13
N ALA A 80 12.80 61.89 41.40
CA ALA A 80 12.27 61.03 42.49
C ALA A 80 10.78 61.32 42.88
N GLY A 81 10.06 60.59 43.76
CA GLY A 81 10.33 59.35 44.53
C GLY A 81 9.26 59.05 45.62
N SER A 82 9.26 57.81 46.16
CA SER A 82 8.97 57.35 47.55
C SER A 82 7.61 57.55 48.31
N GLU A 83 7.27 56.50 49.10
CA GLU A 83 6.30 56.39 50.25
C GLU A 83 4.78 56.27 49.94
N GLY A 84 3.95 55.49 50.68
CA GLY A 84 4.21 54.52 51.77
C GLY A 84 2.94 53.92 52.46
N GLY A 85 3.12 52.88 53.31
CA GLY A 85 2.15 52.35 54.33
C GLY A 85 1.04 51.38 53.87
N SER A 86 0.33 50.60 54.72
CA SER A 86 0.62 49.98 56.05
C SER A 86 -0.50 48.95 56.45
N ALA A 87 -0.25 48.08 57.45
CA ALA A 87 -1.18 47.14 58.14
C ALA A 87 -1.73 45.91 57.36
N GLY A 88 -2.01 44.74 57.97
CA GLY A 88 -1.69 44.24 59.32
C GLY A 88 -2.44 42.94 59.73
N SER A 89 -1.85 42.13 60.63
CA SER A 89 -2.44 40.92 61.30
C SER A 89 -2.76 39.69 60.41
N GLY A 90 -2.76 38.42 60.85
CA GLY A 90 -2.48 37.79 62.16
C GLY A 90 -2.48 36.25 62.05
N LEU A 91 -1.89 35.53 63.02
CA LEU A 91 -1.54 34.09 62.91
C LEU A 91 -2.61 33.07 63.39
N ARG A 92 -2.36 31.78 62.99
CA ARG A 92 -2.41 30.51 63.77
C ARG A 92 -3.40 29.41 63.32
N ALA A 93 -3.19 28.19 63.83
CA ALA A 93 -3.52 26.93 63.15
C ALA A 93 -3.95 25.77 64.09
N VAL A 94 -4.70 24.79 63.52
CA VAL A 94 -4.74 23.33 63.90
C VAL A 94 -5.41 22.95 65.27
N PRO A 95 -6.04 21.75 65.47
CA PRO A 95 -7.00 20.94 64.68
C PRO A 95 -8.24 20.49 65.55
N GLY A 96 -9.07 19.51 65.14
CA GLY A 96 -9.96 18.81 66.10
C GLY A 96 -11.05 17.86 65.53
N THR A 97 -11.37 16.81 66.28
CA THR A 97 -12.32 15.70 65.93
C THR A 97 -13.63 15.72 66.73
N GLY A 98 -14.72 15.13 66.20
CA GLY A 98 -15.58 14.24 67.03
C GLY A 98 -17.11 14.43 67.12
N SER A 99 -17.85 13.59 66.38
CA SER A 99 -19.03 12.80 66.80
C SER A 99 -20.35 13.39 67.39
N ARG A 100 -21.49 12.85 66.86
CA ARG A 100 -22.84 12.69 67.47
C ARG A 100 -23.64 14.00 67.70
N SER A 101 -24.98 14.05 67.64
CA SER A 101 -26.04 13.00 67.65
C SER A 101 -27.37 13.46 67.00
N GLU A 102 -28.22 12.48 66.67
CA GLU A 102 -29.69 12.49 66.43
C GLU A 102 -30.54 13.35 67.43
N PRO A 103 -31.85 13.68 67.19
CA PRO A 103 -32.88 12.75 66.65
C PRO A 103 -34.10 13.28 65.84
N ALA A 104 -34.89 12.32 65.29
CA ALA A 104 -36.38 12.26 65.16
C ALA A 104 -37.16 13.38 64.40
N SER A 105 -38.35 13.18 63.80
CA SER A 105 -39.24 12.03 63.46
C SER A 105 -40.34 12.57 62.51
N ASP A 106 -40.85 11.87 61.50
CA ASP A 106 -42.10 11.05 61.44
C ASP A 106 -42.79 11.35 60.07
N ALA A 107 -43.69 10.56 59.46
CA ALA A 107 -44.09 9.16 59.63
C ALA A 107 -44.90 8.65 58.40
N GLY A 108 -44.71 7.36 58.05
CA GLY A 108 -45.75 6.43 57.52
C GLY A 108 -46.21 6.59 56.06
N THR A 109 -46.73 5.57 55.37
CA THR A 109 -46.93 4.10 55.61
C THR A 109 -47.13 3.40 54.22
N ARG A 110 -47.24 2.08 53.99
CA ARG A 110 -47.48 0.87 54.83
C ARG A 110 -46.81 -0.38 54.20
N SER A 111 -47.32 -1.59 54.44
CA SER A 111 -46.90 -2.90 53.87
C SER A 111 -48.10 -3.90 53.94
N PRO A 112 -48.05 -5.18 53.46
CA PRO A 112 -47.55 -6.27 54.35
C PRO A 112 -47.04 -7.63 53.75
N SER A 113 -46.10 -8.27 54.47
CA SER A 113 -46.02 -9.70 54.94
C SER A 113 -45.86 -10.94 53.99
N ALA A 114 -45.26 -12.10 54.38
CA ALA A 114 -44.28 -12.45 55.46
C ALA A 114 -43.72 -13.92 55.44
N ARG A 115 -42.43 -14.08 55.87
CA ARG A 115 -41.83 -15.16 56.73
C ARG A 115 -41.65 -16.62 56.21
N PRO A 116 -40.81 -17.49 56.88
CA PRO A 116 -39.96 -17.30 58.08
C PRO A 116 -38.45 -17.63 57.91
N ARG A 117 -37.63 -17.40 58.95
CA ARG A 117 -36.21 -17.81 59.08
C ARG A 117 -35.99 -18.69 60.33
N GLY A 118 -35.14 -19.72 60.20
CA GLY A 118 -34.61 -20.51 61.32
C GLY A 118 -33.22 -20.02 61.79
N ARG A 119 -32.86 -20.31 63.05
CA ARG A 119 -31.53 -19.99 63.63
C ARG A 119 -30.55 -21.14 63.39
N ALA A 120 -29.28 -20.82 63.15
CA ALA A 120 -28.16 -21.74 63.32
C ALA A 120 -26.99 -21.03 64.00
N VAL A 121 -26.43 -21.65 65.04
CA VAL A 121 -25.26 -21.19 65.79
C VAL A 121 -24.00 -21.68 65.07
N TRP A 122 -22.95 -20.85 64.96
CA TRP A 122 -21.65 -21.28 64.42
C TRP A 122 -20.52 -21.21 65.45
N ASP A 123 -19.69 -22.24 65.42
CA ASP A 123 -18.71 -22.63 66.42
C ASP A 123 -17.39 -21.86 66.26
N ARG A 124 -16.85 -21.34 67.38
CA ARG A 124 -15.58 -20.61 67.44
C ARG A 124 -14.36 -21.46 67.05
N ARG A 125 -14.47 -22.79 66.94
CA ARG A 125 -13.36 -23.67 66.52
C ARG A 125 -12.96 -23.56 65.04
N ARG A 126 -13.75 -22.91 64.17
CA ARG A 126 -13.38 -22.73 62.74
C ARG A 126 -12.46 -21.54 62.45
N VAL A 127 -12.24 -20.63 63.40
CA VAL A 127 -11.40 -19.43 63.19
C VAL A 127 -9.89 -19.76 63.26
N ALA A 128 -9.50 -20.80 64.01
CA ALA A 128 -8.10 -21.22 64.11
C ALA A 128 -7.56 -21.83 62.79
N GLY A 129 -8.40 -22.52 62.02
CA GLY A 129 -8.02 -23.08 60.71
C GLY A 129 -7.78 -22.00 59.66
N PHE A 130 -8.57 -20.92 59.68
CA PHE A 130 -8.39 -19.78 58.78
C PHE A 130 -7.12 -18.97 59.07
N ALA A 131 -6.68 -18.88 60.33
CA ALA A 131 -5.42 -18.20 60.66
C ALA A 131 -4.18 -18.93 60.10
N ALA A 132 -4.14 -20.26 60.17
CA ALA A 132 -3.05 -21.05 59.60
C ALA A 132 -3.07 -21.05 58.05
N ALA A 133 -4.25 -21.17 57.44
CA ALA A 133 -4.40 -21.08 55.99
C ALA A 133 -4.07 -19.66 55.46
N ALA A 134 -4.51 -18.61 56.15
CA ALA A 134 -4.17 -17.23 55.80
C ALA A 134 -2.68 -16.95 56.01
N ALA A 135 -2.05 -17.48 57.07
CA ALA A 135 -0.61 -17.37 57.24
C ALA A 135 0.16 -18.10 56.12
N ALA A 136 -0.27 -19.30 55.71
CA ALA A 136 0.35 -20.03 54.59
C ALA A 136 0.14 -19.33 53.24
N VAL A 137 -1.06 -18.77 52.99
CA VAL A 137 -1.35 -17.98 51.78
C VAL A 137 -0.59 -16.65 51.80
N VAL A 138 -0.46 -15.98 52.94
CA VAL A 138 0.35 -14.76 53.06
C VAL A 138 1.84 -15.07 52.97
N PHE A 139 2.33 -16.21 53.46
CA PHE A 139 3.73 -16.61 53.24
C PHE A 139 3.98 -17.00 51.78
N ALA A 140 3.03 -17.67 51.11
CA ALA A 140 3.09 -17.94 49.67
C ALA A 140 3.03 -16.63 48.86
N VAL A 141 2.14 -15.69 49.19
CA VAL A 141 2.04 -14.38 48.54
C VAL A 141 3.22 -13.46 48.88
N LEU A 142 3.90 -13.64 50.02
CA LEU A 142 5.17 -12.94 50.32
C LEU A 142 6.40 -13.65 49.73
N LEU A 143 6.29 -14.92 49.32
CA LEU A 143 7.33 -15.63 48.54
C LEU A 143 7.15 -15.42 47.03
N VAL A 144 5.93 -15.20 46.55
CA VAL A 144 5.57 -14.88 45.16
C VAL A 144 5.55 -13.36 44.90
N GLY A 145 5.28 -12.55 45.93
CA GLY A 145 5.15 -11.09 45.88
C GLY A 145 6.26 -10.32 46.60
N ARG A 146 7.24 -11.00 47.22
CA ARG A 146 8.59 -10.42 47.21
C ARG A 146 9.01 -10.40 45.74
N PRO A 147 9.62 -9.31 45.23
CA PRO A 147 10.33 -9.43 43.98
C PRO A 147 11.39 -10.51 44.20
N TRP A 148 11.19 -11.66 43.55
CA TRP A 148 12.32 -12.38 43.01
C TRP A 148 12.94 -11.39 42.02
N ARG A 149 13.82 -10.54 42.56
CA ARG A 149 15.15 -10.45 41.99
C ARG A 149 15.61 -11.90 41.91
N SER A 150 15.31 -12.54 40.78
CA SER A 150 16.38 -13.23 40.10
C SER A 150 17.58 -12.32 40.26
N THR A 151 18.60 -12.81 40.94
CA THR A 151 19.93 -12.53 40.45
C THR A 151 19.95 -13.08 39.03
N GLU A 152 19.45 -12.26 38.08
CA GLU A 152 20.18 -12.03 36.86
C GLU A 152 21.60 -11.71 37.33
N THR A 153 22.37 -12.78 37.47
CA THR A 153 23.81 -12.69 37.35
C THR A 153 24.00 -11.90 36.07
N GLU A 154 24.65 -10.74 36.16
CA GLU A 154 24.98 -9.91 35.01
C GLU A 154 25.50 -10.87 33.94
N ARG A 155 24.74 -11.04 32.84
CA ARG A 155 25.15 -11.94 31.77
C ARG A 155 26.43 -11.32 31.22
N ALA A 156 27.56 -11.91 31.59
CA ALA A 156 28.86 -11.39 31.25
C ALA A 156 28.90 -11.31 29.72
N LEU A 157 29.01 -10.08 29.22
CA LEU A 157 29.06 -9.85 27.79
C LEU A 157 30.31 -10.54 27.25
N PRO A 158 30.21 -11.31 26.14
CA PRO A 158 31.36 -12.01 25.56
C PRO A 158 32.26 -11.05 24.76
N PHE A 159 32.36 -9.80 25.22
CA PHE A 159 33.17 -8.72 24.67
C PHE A 159 33.24 -7.57 25.68
N ALA A 160 34.29 -6.75 25.57
CA ALA A 160 34.44 -5.56 26.40
C ALA A 160 33.42 -4.48 26.02
N LEU A 161 32.76 -3.88 27.02
CA LEU A 161 31.87 -2.74 26.81
C LEU A 161 32.66 -1.48 26.44
N ALA A 162 32.49 -1.03 25.21
CA ALA A 162 32.99 0.27 24.76
C ALA A 162 32.19 1.43 25.41
N SER A 163 32.80 2.62 25.45
CA SER A 163 32.14 3.85 25.92
C SER A 163 31.05 4.37 24.98
N ALA A 164 31.09 3.95 23.71
CA ALA A 164 30.05 4.16 22.72
C ALA A 164 29.28 2.86 22.48
N ARG A 165 28.01 2.93 22.06
CA ARG A 165 27.25 1.73 21.69
C ARG A 165 27.71 1.17 20.33
N PRO A 166 27.77 -0.16 20.16
CA PRO A 166 28.35 -0.79 18.95
C PRO A 166 27.45 -0.70 17.71
N LEU A 167 26.15 -0.51 17.92
CA LEU A 167 25.15 -0.32 16.87
C LEU A 167 24.30 0.91 17.20
N GLU A 168 23.76 1.53 16.17
CA GLU A 168 22.77 2.60 16.33
C GLU A 168 21.46 2.09 16.96
N GLY A 169 21.06 0.86 16.62
CA GLY A 169 19.90 0.15 17.14
C GLY A 169 20.05 -0.37 18.57
N ARG A 170 18.90 -0.58 19.21
CA ARG A 170 18.78 -1.06 20.60
C ARG A 170 18.72 -2.59 20.62
N LEU A 171 19.79 -3.20 21.09
CA LEU A 171 19.90 -4.66 21.27
C LEU A 171 19.13 -5.12 22.52
N SER A 172 18.67 -6.37 22.51
CA SER A 172 17.79 -6.89 23.55
C SER A 172 18.48 -7.37 24.84
N HIS A 173 19.80 -7.53 24.82
CA HIS A 173 20.57 -8.11 25.92
C HIS A 173 20.60 -7.19 27.17
N PRO A 174 20.37 -7.71 28.40
CA PRO A 174 20.27 -6.89 29.62
C PRO A 174 21.45 -5.93 29.85
N GLY A 175 22.70 -6.38 29.66
CA GLY A 175 23.89 -5.53 29.78
C GLY A 175 24.04 -4.42 28.72
N LEU A 176 23.12 -4.35 27.75
CA LEU A 176 23.09 -3.34 26.68
C LEU A 176 21.92 -2.35 26.79
N VAL A 177 21.08 -2.46 27.83
CA VAL A 177 19.90 -1.59 28.03
C VAL A 177 20.30 -0.13 28.29
N ASP A 178 21.34 0.09 29.10
CA ASP A 178 21.80 1.43 29.48
C ASP A 178 22.30 2.24 28.28
N TYR A 179 21.91 3.52 28.26
CA TYR A 179 22.27 4.46 27.22
C TYR A 179 23.79 4.66 27.13
N ARG A 180 24.29 4.54 25.89
CA ARG A 180 25.61 5.01 25.46
C ARG A 180 25.42 5.75 24.14
N ALA A 181 26.12 6.86 23.96
CA ALA A 181 26.11 7.60 22.70
C ALA A 181 26.65 6.72 21.55
N THR A 182 26.18 6.96 20.32
CA THR A 182 26.87 6.49 19.12
C THR A 182 28.21 7.21 18.98
N GLY A 183 29.23 6.51 18.49
CA GLY A 183 30.57 7.08 18.34
C GLY A 183 31.34 6.44 17.20
N THR A 184 31.73 7.25 16.22
CA THR A 184 32.70 6.87 15.20
C THR A 184 34.12 7.06 15.73
N MET A 185 34.93 6.00 15.67
CA MET A 185 36.33 6.05 16.10
C MET A 185 37.14 6.90 15.11
N ARG A 186 37.78 7.98 15.61
CA ARG A 186 38.60 8.91 14.79
C ARG A 186 39.77 8.25 14.05
N GLY A 187 40.12 7.01 14.38
CA GLY A 187 41.20 6.24 13.76
C GLY A 187 40.79 5.36 12.56
N GLY A 188 39.50 5.36 12.15
CA GLY A 188 39.04 4.60 10.97
C GLY A 188 38.90 3.09 11.16
N ALA A 189 39.13 2.56 12.37
CA ALA A 189 38.68 1.22 12.74
C ALA A 189 37.18 1.29 13.10
N ASP A 190 36.37 0.33 12.65
CA ASP A 190 34.90 0.35 12.72
C ASP A 190 34.26 0.45 14.13
N GLY A 191 35.04 0.50 15.20
CA GLY A 191 34.53 0.60 16.58
C GLY A 191 33.81 -0.66 17.10
N ARG A 192 33.73 -1.70 16.27
CA ARG A 192 33.11 -2.99 16.60
C ARG A 192 33.90 -3.70 17.73
N PRO A 193 33.22 -4.28 18.71
CA PRO A 193 33.85 -5.05 19.78
C PRO A 193 34.48 -6.33 19.24
N GLU A 194 35.71 -6.62 19.68
CA GLU A 194 36.31 -7.95 19.50
C GLU A 194 35.64 -8.94 20.47
N LEU A 195 35.22 -10.10 19.95
CA LEU A 195 34.53 -11.12 20.74
C LEU A 195 35.51 -12.03 21.47
N ASP A 196 35.30 -12.21 22.77
CA ASP A 196 35.91 -13.29 23.53
C ASP A 196 35.26 -14.62 23.14
N LEU A 197 35.93 -15.36 22.25
CA LEU A 197 35.49 -16.67 21.76
C LEU A 197 35.29 -17.70 22.90
N LYS A 198 36.00 -17.55 24.02
CA LYS A 198 35.81 -18.42 25.19
C LYS A 198 34.50 -18.09 25.88
N ALA A 199 34.23 -16.81 26.15
CA ALA A 199 32.96 -16.38 26.73
C ALA A 199 31.77 -16.72 25.82
N LEU A 200 31.94 -16.61 24.50
CA LEU A 200 30.94 -17.02 23.51
C LEU A 200 30.67 -18.55 23.57
N SER A 201 31.72 -19.36 23.62
CA SER A 201 31.61 -20.82 23.80
C SER A 201 30.97 -21.20 25.15
N GLU A 202 31.22 -20.43 26.21
CA GLU A 202 30.55 -20.59 27.50
C GLU A 202 29.05 -20.26 27.43
N LEU A 203 28.61 -19.30 26.61
CA LEU A 203 27.19 -19.03 26.36
C LEU A 203 26.53 -20.16 25.55
N GLU A 204 27.18 -20.65 24.50
CA GLU A 204 26.73 -21.81 23.73
C GLU A 204 26.59 -23.05 24.62
N ALA A 205 27.57 -23.34 25.47
CA ALA A 205 27.55 -24.46 26.42
C ALA A 205 26.44 -24.33 27.50
N LYS A 206 26.04 -23.09 27.84
CA LYS A 206 24.89 -22.80 28.72
C LYS A 206 23.55 -22.81 27.98
N GLY A 207 23.56 -22.94 26.65
CA GLY A 207 22.36 -22.88 25.80
C GLY A 207 21.81 -21.47 25.56
N ASP A 208 22.54 -20.41 25.93
CA ASP A 208 22.11 -19.01 25.71
C ASP A 208 22.40 -18.56 24.26
N LEU A 209 21.76 -19.25 23.32
CA LEU A 209 21.86 -18.94 21.89
C LEU A 209 21.40 -17.52 21.55
N HIS A 210 20.52 -16.92 22.35
CA HIS A 210 20.14 -15.52 22.18
C HIS A 210 21.31 -14.59 22.53
N GLY A 211 21.95 -14.77 23.69
CA GLY A 211 23.16 -14.03 24.06
C GLY A 211 24.29 -14.16 23.03
N VAL A 212 24.49 -15.37 22.47
CA VAL A 212 25.43 -15.61 21.37
C VAL A 212 25.07 -14.80 20.13
N ALA A 213 23.80 -14.75 19.73
CA ALA A 213 23.37 -13.97 18.57
C ALA A 213 23.49 -12.46 18.81
N THR A 214 23.11 -11.95 19.98
CA THR A 214 23.26 -10.53 20.32
C THR A 214 24.74 -10.10 20.35
N ALA A 215 25.67 -11.01 20.67
CA ALA A 215 27.11 -10.77 20.53
C ALA A 215 27.55 -10.66 19.07
N TRP A 216 27.09 -11.56 18.18
CA TRP A 216 27.35 -11.45 16.74
C TRP A 216 26.76 -10.16 16.14
N LEU A 217 25.58 -9.72 16.58
CA LEU A 217 25.03 -8.41 16.20
C LEU A 217 25.94 -7.26 16.66
N ALA A 218 26.38 -7.26 17.92
CA ALA A 218 27.29 -6.23 18.44
C ALA A 218 28.61 -6.18 17.64
N ALA A 219 29.14 -7.33 17.21
CA ALA A 219 30.31 -7.42 16.34
C ALA A 219 30.02 -7.11 14.85
N GLY A 220 28.76 -6.89 14.45
CA GLY A 220 28.35 -6.60 13.09
C GLY A 220 28.38 -7.80 12.12
N ASP A 221 28.33 -9.04 12.63
CA ASP A 221 28.12 -10.26 11.83
C ASP A 221 26.62 -10.62 11.80
N PHE A 222 25.89 -9.83 11.02
CA PHE A 222 24.42 -9.91 10.94
C PHE A 222 23.94 -11.27 10.39
N GLU A 223 24.66 -11.86 9.43
CA GLU A 223 24.30 -13.14 8.81
C GLU A 223 24.45 -14.32 9.78
N ARG A 224 25.51 -14.34 10.62
CA ARG A 224 25.63 -15.36 11.67
C ARG A 224 24.60 -15.16 12.78
N ALA A 225 24.35 -13.91 13.19
CA ALA A 225 23.32 -13.62 14.19
C ALA A 225 21.92 -14.07 13.74
N GLU A 226 21.52 -13.74 12.52
CA GLU A 226 20.21 -14.07 11.93
C GLU A 226 19.95 -15.59 11.95
N ARG A 227 20.88 -16.41 11.45
CA ARG A 227 20.78 -17.89 11.48
C ARG A 227 20.65 -18.47 12.88
N ILE A 228 21.12 -17.77 13.91
CA ILE A 228 20.95 -18.22 15.30
C ILE A 228 19.56 -17.81 15.79
N LEU A 229 19.16 -16.56 15.59
CA LEU A 229 17.88 -16.00 16.03
C LEU A 229 16.67 -16.68 15.36
N GLU A 230 16.74 -17.02 14.08
CA GLU A 230 15.68 -17.72 13.34
C GLU A 230 15.33 -19.10 13.93
N ARG A 231 16.23 -19.69 14.72
CA ARG A 231 16.02 -20.98 15.42
C ARG A 231 15.42 -20.82 16.82
N LEU A 232 15.21 -19.59 17.30
CA LEU A 232 14.70 -19.31 18.64
C LEU A 232 13.18 -19.10 18.65
N PRO A 233 12.50 -19.38 19.77
CA PRO A 233 11.10 -19.01 19.94
C PRO A 233 10.86 -17.51 19.75
N ALA A 234 9.85 -17.17 18.96
CA ALA A 234 9.51 -15.78 18.67
C ALA A 234 9.09 -15.03 19.94
N SER A 235 9.70 -13.87 20.18
CA SER A 235 9.42 -12.96 21.30
C SER A 235 9.79 -11.52 20.92
N PRO A 236 9.28 -10.49 21.60
CA PRO A 236 9.67 -9.08 21.36
C PRO A 236 11.19 -8.87 21.32
N ALA A 237 11.93 -9.52 22.22
CA ALA A 237 13.39 -9.43 22.29
C ALA A 237 14.08 -10.06 21.07
N VAL A 238 13.67 -11.27 20.65
CA VAL A 238 14.21 -11.96 19.47
C VAL A 238 13.83 -11.24 18.17
N MET A 239 12.59 -10.73 18.06
CA MET A 239 12.13 -9.96 16.90
C MET A 239 12.87 -8.61 16.78
N GLY A 240 13.09 -7.93 17.91
CA GLY A 240 13.90 -6.71 17.98
C GLY A 240 15.34 -6.93 17.51
N ASP A 241 15.98 -8.02 17.92
CA ASP A 241 17.34 -8.35 17.48
C ASP A 241 17.39 -8.85 16.02
N LEU A 242 16.39 -9.63 15.55
CA LEU A 242 16.27 -10.03 14.15
C LEU A 242 16.12 -8.81 13.22
N SER A 243 15.38 -7.79 13.65
CA SER A 243 15.22 -6.58 12.85
C SER A 243 16.53 -5.80 12.69
N LEU A 244 17.42 -5.84 13.69
CA LEU A 244 18.76 -5.27 13.60
C LEU A 244 19.68 -6.10 12.70
N ALA A 245 19.51 -7.42 12.67
CA ALA A 245 20.16 -8.27 11.67
C ALA A 245 19.73 -7.87 10.25
N ALA A 246 18.42 -7.73 10.02
CA ALA A 246 17.87 -7.32 8.73
C ALA A 246 18.34 -5.92 8.30
N LEU A 247 18.34 -4.92 9.20
CA LEU A 247 18.86 -3.58 8.93
C LEU A 247 20.36 -3.59 8.59
N GLY A 248 21.16 -4.34 9.34
CA GLY A 248 22.59 -4.52 9.04
C GLY A 248 22.89 -5.22 7.71
N ARG A 249 21.89 -5.91 7.14
CA ARG A 249 21.91 -6.51 5.79
C ARG A 249 21.21 -5.66 4.72
N ALA A 250 20.88 -4.39 5.02
CA ALA A 250 20.13 -3.47 4.16
C ALA A 250 18.73 -3.98 3.74
N GLN A 251 18.01 -4.64 4.66
CA GLN A 251 16.65 -5.16 4.45
C GLN A 251 15.64 -4.46 5.38
N PRO A 252 15.38 -3.15 5.23
CA PRO A 252 14.50 -2.40 6.13
C PRO A 252 13.04 -2.87 6.07
N GLU A 253 12.56 -3.36 4.92
CA GLU A 253 11.20 -3.90 4.77
C GLU A 253 11.00 -5.16 5.65
N ARG A 254 11.96 -6.10 5.64
CA ARG A 254 11.98 -7.27 6.54
C ARG A 254 12.08 -6.86 8.00
N ALA A 255 12.87 -5.82 8.30
CA ALA A 255 12.97 -5.27 9.65
C ALA A 255 11.62 -4.73 10.16
N LEU A 256 10.86 -4.00 9.34
CA LEU A 256 9.51 -3.53 9.68
C LEU A 256 8.57 -4.71 10.02
N THR A 257 8.53 -5.76 9.19
CA THR A 257 7.69 -6.94 9.45
C THR A 257 8.00 -7.60 10.79
N LEU A 258 9.28 -7.70 11.15
CA LEU A 258 9.73 -8.25 12.44
C LEU A 258 9.32 -7.35 13.61
N LEU A 259 9.49 -6.03 13.46
CA LEU A 259 9.21 -5.05 14.51
C LEU A 259 7.71 -4.91 14.79
N GLU A 260 6.87 -4.91 13.76
CA GLU A 260 5.42 -4.87 13.94
C GLU A 260 4.94 -6.08 14.74
N ARG A 261 5.36 -7.31 14.37
CA ARG A 261 5.02 -8.53 15.13
C ARG A 261 5.47 -8.47 16.60
N GLY A 262 6.57 -7.77 16.88
CA GLY A 262 7.02 -7.50 18.25
C GLY A 262 6.05 -6.56 18.97
N LEU A 263 5.75 -5.42 18.36
CA LEU A 263 4.84 -4.39 18.88
C LEU A 263 3.41 -4.89 19.08
N GLU A 264 2.94 -5.89 18.32
CA GLU A 264 1.64 -6.53 18.58
C GLU A 264 1.52 -7.16 19.97
N THR A 265 2.64 -7.61 20.54
CA THR A 265 2.70 -8.26 21.86
C THR A 265 3.31 -7.38 22.94
N ALA A 266 4.08 -6.36 22.56
CA ALA A 266 4.67 -5.37 23.45
C ALA A 266 4.53 -3.94 22.85
N PRO A 267 3.31 -3.38 22.85
CA PRO A 267 2.99 -2.13 22.13
C PRO A 267 3.62 -0.86 22.71
N ASP A 268 4.21 -0.94 23.91
CA ASP A 268 4.89 0.16 24.60
C ASP A 268 6.42 -0.07 24.70
N ASP A 269 6.98 -1.06 23.96
CA ASP A 269 8.41 -1.38 24.00
C ASP A 269 9.25 -0.30 23.29
N ALA A 270 9.87 0.57 24.10
CA ALA A 270 10.71 1.68 23.63
C ALA A 270 11.95 1.25 22.81
N ARG A 271 12.40 -0.01 22.90
CA ARG A 271 13.44 -0.56 22.02
C ARG A 271 12.85 -0.89 20.65
N LEU A 272 11.66 -1.47 20.59
CA LEU A 272 11.02 -1.78 19.31
C LEU A 272 10.64 -0.51 18.55
N HIS A 273 10.09 0.51 19.24
CA HIS A 273 9.85 1.82 18.64
C HIS A 273 11.13 2.49 18.13
N TRP A 274 12.23 2.43 18.88
CA TRP A 274 13.54 2.92 18.41
C TRP A 274 13.99 2.22 17.14
N ASN A 275 13.96 0.88 17.12
CA ASN A 275 14.38 0.10 15.96
C ASN A 275 13.42 0.30 14.76
N ARG A 276 12.12 0.59 15.00
CA ARG A 276 11.16 0.96 13.94
C ARG A 276 11.46 2.34 13.36
N GLY A 277 11.80 3.32 14.21
CA GLY A 277 12.29 4.62 13.75
C GLY A 277 13.49 4.52 12.82
N LEU A 278 14.46 3.63 13.12
CA LEU A 278 15.60 3.35 12.25
C LEU A 278 15.20 2.67 10.93
N ALA A 279 14.26 1.72 10.95
CA ALA A 279 13.78 1.06 9.74
C ALA A 279 13.00 2.01 8.81
N LEU A 280 12.18 2.90 9.37
CA LEU A 280 11.47 3.95 8.64
C LEU A 280 12.44 4.98 8.06
N GLN A 281 13.45 5.40 8.83
CA GLN A 281 14.50 6.31 8.36
C GLN A 281 15.32 5.69 7.22
N ALA A 282 15.59 4.39 7.25
CA ALA A 282 16.24 3.65 6.15
C ALA A 282 15.37 3.51 4.89
N LEU A 283 14.07 3.76 4.98
CA LEU A 283 13.12 3.89 3.86
C LEU A 283 12.83 5.36 3.49
N SER A 284 13.54 6.31 4.11
CA SER A 284 13.33 7.76 3.96
C SER A 284 11.92 8.26 4.33
N LEU A 285 11.25 7.56 5.26
CA LEU A 285 9.97 7.95 5.85
C LEU A 285 10.24 8.78 7.11
N GLU A 286 10.56 10.05 6.92
CA GLU A 286 11.11 10.94 7.95
C GLU A 286 10.09 11.28 9.05
N LEU A 287 8.83 11.54 8.69
CA LEU A 287 7.81 11.98 9.65
C LEU A 287 7.27 10.82 10.49
N ALA A 288 7.10 9.63 9.89
CA ALA A 288 6.80 8.39 10.58
C ALA A 288 7.95 7.98 11.52
N ALA A 289 9.20 8.07 11.04
CA ALA A 289 10.37 7.84 11.89
C ALA A 289 10.41 8.82 13.09
N ALA A 290 10.13 10.10 12.86
CA ALA A 290 10.04 11.08 13.93
C ALA A 290 8.90 10.80 14.93
N ALA A 291 7.75 10.29 14.46
CA ALA A 291 6.66 9.85 15.33
C ALA A 291 7.09 8.68 16.24
N GLU A 292 7.78 7.68 15.68
CA GLU A 292 8.33 6.55 16.45
C GLU A 292 9.37 6.99 17.49
N PHE A 293 10.33 7.85 17.12
CA PHE A 293 11.27 8.40 18.10
C PHE A 293 10.56 9.26 19.17
N SER A 294 9.49 9.99 18.84
CA SER A 294 8.69 10.68 19.85
C SER A 294 8.00 9.74 20.85
N ARG A 295 7.61 8.51 20.45
CA ARG A 295 7.14 7.49 21.42
C ARG A 295 8.25 7.11 22.41
N VAL A 296 9.49 6.97 21.94
CA VAL A 296 10.67 6.70 22.81
C VAL A 296 11.00 7.88 23.72
N ALA A 297 10.81 9.12 23.26
CA ALA A 297 10.97 10.31 24.09
C ALA A 297 9.96 10.33 25.27
N LEU A 298 8.73 9.86 25.06
CA LEU A 298 7.69 9.77 26.10
C LEU A 298 8.01 8.75 27.21
N ALA A 299 8.85 7.74 26.94
CA ALA A 299 9.28 6.75 27.92
C ALA A 299 10.18 7.31 29.04
N LYS A 300 10.78 8.51 28.84
CA LYS A 300 11.63 9.23 29.81
C LYS A 300 12.84 8.42 30.31
N GLU A 301 13.40 7.60 29.43
CA GLU A 301 14.62 6.83 29.69
C GLU A 301 15.85 7.76 29.62
N PRO A 302 16.75 7.76 30.63
CA PRO A 302 17.94 8.61 30.64
C PRO A 302 18.81 8.42 29.39
N GLY A 303 19.14 9.53 28.72
CA GLY A 303 19.92 9.54 27.48
C GLY A 303 19.11 9.11 26.24
N TRP A 304 18.47 7.94 26.28
CA TRP A 304 17.65 7.43 25.16
C TRP A 304 16.54 8.41 24.74
N SER A 305 15.79 8.96 25.71
CA SER A 305 14.73 9.92 25.38
C SER A 305 15.26 11.27 24.89
N THR A 306 16.46 11.69 25.31
CA THR A 306 17.11 12.91 24.81
C THR A 306 17.51 12.74 23.34
N GLU A 307 18.22 11.66 23.00
CA GLU A 307 18.60 11.39 21.61
C GLU A 307 17.35 11.14 20.73
N ALA A 308 16.30 10.54 21.27
CA ALA A 308 15.04 10.36 20.56
C ALA A 308 14.34 11.69 20.25
N THR A 309 14.33 12.66 21.17
CA THR A 309 13.85 14.03 20.89
C THR A 309 14.70 14.69 19.81
N GLU A 310 16.03 14.68 19.94
CA GLU A 310 16.94 15.30 18.96
C GLU A 310 16.77 14.72 17.55
N ARG A 311 16.60 13.40 17.42
CA ARG A 311 16.30 12.72 16.15
C ARG A 311 14.94 13.10 15.60
N ALA A 312 13.90 13.04 16.43
CA ALA A 312 12.54 13.35 15.99
C ALA A 312 12.41 14.80 15.49
N ASP A 313 13.03 15.74 16.20
CA ASP A 313 13.02 17.16 15.83
C ASP A 313 13.89 17.42 14.58
N GLY A 314 15.03 16.73 14.44
CA GLY A 314 15.87 16.79 13.25
C GLY A 314 15.15 16.31 11.99
N LEU A 315 14.49 15.15 12.05
CA LEU A 315 13.71 14.57 10.95
C LEU A 315 12.51 15.45 10.57
N ARG A 316 11.70 15.89 11.56
CA ARG A 316 10.60 16.83 11.31
C ARG A 316 11.08 18.12 10.66
N LYS A 317 12.18 18.69 11.16
CA LYS A 317 12.75 19.91 10.58
C LYS A 317 13.22 19.72 9.14
N GLY A 318 13.72 18.54 8.78
CA GLY A 318 14.07 18.19 7.40
C GLY A 318 12.85 18.18 6.47
N ALA A 319 11.84 17.37 6.80
CA ALA A 319 10.61 17.25 6.03
C ALA A 319 9.83 18.57 5.94
N LEU A 320 9.60 19.25 7.07
CA LEU A 320 8.89 20.53 7.11
C LEU A 320 9.65 21.64 6.35
N ALA A 321 10.99 21.62 6.32
CA ALA A 321 11.74 22.57 5.49
C ALA A 321 11.51 22.34 3.99
N ARG A 322 11.32 21.10 3.52
CA ARG A 322 10.91 20.84 2.12
C ARG A 322 9.50 21.34 1.84
N ARG A 323 8.55 21.05 2.74
CA ARG A 323 7.17 21.59 2.67
C ARG A 323 7.16 23.10 2.58
N ASP A 324 7.85 23.77 3.50
CA ASP A 324 7.85 25.24 3.60
C ASP A 324 8.58 25.88 2.40
N SER A 325 9.66 25.23 1.91
CA SER A 325 10.34 25.58 0.65
C SER A 325 9.37 25.51 -0.54
N TRP A 326 8.68 24.38 -0.69
CA TRP A 326 7.66 24.19 -1.73
C TRP A 326 6.54 25.23 -1.63
N GLN A 327 5.95 25.43 -0.45
CA GLN A 327 4.88 26.41 -0.25
C GLN A 327 5.33 27.83 -0.64
N ALA A 328 6.52 28.25 -0.22
CA ALA A 328 7.09 29.55 -0.60
C ALA A 328 7.34 29.66 -2.12
N MET A 329 7.84 28.60 -2.77
CA MET A 329 8.06 28.57 -4.21
C MET A 329 6.77 28.62 -5.03
N ASN A 330 5.67 28.01 -4.56
CA ASN A 330 4.36 28.07 -5.20
C ASN A 330 3.68 29.43 -4.97
N ALA A 331 3.74 29.96 -3.75
CA ALA A 331 3.21 31.29 -3.44
C ALA A 331 3.87 32.38 -4.30
N ALA A 332 5.21 32.44 -4.32
CA ALA A 332 5.95 33.36 -5.18
C ALA A 332 5.66 33.13 -6.69
N GLY A 333 5.33 31.90 -7.07
CA GLY A 333 4.96 31.54 -8.44
C GLY A 333 3.58 32.07 -8.85
N MET A 334 2.60 31.96 -7.94
CA MET A 334 1.28 32.54 -8.11
C MET A 334 1.32 34.08 -8.10
N GLU A 335 2.09 34.69 -7.18
CA GLU A 335 2.32 36.14 -7.17
C GLU A 335 2.97 36.63 -8.47
N LEU A 336 3.99 35.92 -8.99
CA LEU A 336 4.58 36.21 -10.30
C LEU A 336 3.52 36.16 -11.42
N ALA A 337 2.69 35.12 -11.43
CA ALA A 337 1.71 34.90 -12.48
C ALA A 337 0.59 35.95 -12.45
N LEU A 338 0.00 36.19 -11.28
CA LEU A 338 -1.15 37.07 -11.09
C LEU A 338 -0.73 38.55 -10.98
N GLU A 339 0.26 38.86 -10.15
CA GLU A 339 0.62 40.23 -9.74
C GLU A 339 1.92 40.75 -10.36
N GLY A 340 2.84 39.86 -10.73
CA GLY A 340 4.10 40.20 -11.41
C GLY A 340 5.24 40.49 -10.45
N THR A 341 5.06 40.14 -9.18
CA THR A 341 6.10 40.13 -8.16
C THR A 341 7.32 39.36 -8.68
N PRO A 342 8.54 39.94 -8.67
CA PRO A 342 9.72 39.27 -9.18
C PRO A 342 10.02 37.98 -8.42
N TYR A 343 10.04 36.85 -9.13
CA TYR A 343 10.32 35.54 -8.54
C TYR A 343 11.76 35.48 -8.00
N PRO A 344 11.99 35.04 -6.74
CA PRO A 344 13.33 35.00 -6.16
C PRO A 344 14.29 34.08 -6.93
N GLY A 345 15.43 34.63 -7.36
CA GLY A 345 16.42 33.88 -8.15
C GLY A 345 17.09 32.71 -7.41
N SER A 346 17.02 32.67 -6.08
CA SER A 346 17.44 31.51 -5.28
C SER A 346 16.45 30.34 -5.41
N MET A 347 15.15 30.62 -5.34
CA MET A 347 14.08 29.64 -5.56
C MET A 347 14.13 29.07 -6.98
N ALA A 348 14.34 29.92 -7.99
CA ALA A 348 14.43 29.48 -9.39
C ALA A 348 15.65 28.58 -9.68
N ARG A 349 16.71 28.63 -8.85
CA ARG A 349 17.83 27.67 -8.92
C ARG A 349 17.57 26.41 -8.10
N ARG A 350 16.71 26.46 -7.08
CA ARG A 350 16.32 25.31 -6.25
C ARG A 350 15.37 24.38 -7.00
N ASN A 351 14.36 24.93 -7.68
CA ASN A 351 13.46 24.19 -8.56
C ASN A 351 13.21 24.98 -9.86
N PRO A 352 14.07 24.81 -10.89
CA PRO A 352 13.95 25.55 -12.16
C PRO A 352 12.71 25.15 -12.97
N ASP A 353 12.21 23.93 -12.82
CA ASP A 353 11.02 23.48 -13.55
C ASP A 353 9.75 24.12 -13.00
N LEU A 354 9.60 24.19 -11.67
CA LEU A 354 8.49 24.89 -11.03
C LEU A 354 8.52 26.40 -11.36
N ALA A 355 9.70 27.03 -11.32
CA ALA A 355 9.87 28.42 -11.74
C ALA A 355 9.57 28.64 -13.24
N ARG A 356 9.91 27.69 -14.13
CA ARG A 356 9.54 27.71 -15.56
C ARG A 356 8.03 27.57 -15.76
N LEU A 357 7.37 26.68 -15.02
CA LEU A 357 5.92 26.51 -15.04
C LEU A 357 5.23 27.86 -14.73
N TYR A 358 5.63 28.51 -13.64
CA TYR A 358 5.06 29.80 -13.24
C TYR A 358 5.44 30.96 -14.16
N LEU A 359 6.64 31.00 -14.73
CA LEU A 359 6.98 31.95 -15.79
C LEU A 359 6.01 31.81 -16.99
N TYR A 360 5.66 30.58 -17.38
CA TYR A 360 4.80 30.35 -18.54
C TYR A 360 3.33 30.68 -18.22
N HIS A 361 2.88 30.49 -16.98
CA HIS A 361 1.62 31.05 -16.52
C HIS A 361 1.65 32.59 -16.54
N ALA A 362 2.72 33.24 -16.06
CA ALA A 362 2.87 34.69 -16.06
C ALA A 362 2.88 35.31 -17.47
N LEU A 363 3.55 34.68 -18.44
CA LEU A 363 3.57 35.11 -19.85
C LEU A 363 2.20 35.01 -20.54
N ARG A 364 1.35 34.09 -20.09
CA ARG A 364 -0.03 33.93 -20.58
C ARG A 364 -1.00 34.86 -19.86
N ALA A 365 -0.84 35.05 -18.56
CA ALA A 365 -1.65 35.94 -17.73
C ALA A 365 -1.34 37.43 -17.93
N ALA A 366 -0.23 37.78 -18.59
CA ALA A 366 0.21 39.15 -18.83
C ALA A 366 -0.77 39.95 -19.73
N PRO A 367 -1.42 41.01 -19.22
CA PRO A 367 -2.39 41.79 -20.00
C PRO A 367 -1.74 42.87 -20.88
N SER A 368 -0.43 43.15 -20.72
CA SER A 368 0.30 44.18 -21.47
C SER A 368 1.76 43.80 -21.73
N VAL A 369 2.39 44.51 -22.67
CA VAL A 369 3.81 44.32 -23.04
C VAL A 369 4.77 44.74 -21.93
N GLU A 370 4.41 45.75 -21.12
CA GLU A 370 5.17 46.19 -19.95
C GLU A 370 5.30 45.05 -18.94
N ARG A 371 4.19 44.34 -18.68
CA ARG A 371 4.19 43.16 -17.80
C ARG A 371 5.10 42.06 -18.36
N VAL A 372 5.04 41.75 -19.65
CA VAL A 372 5.95 40.74 -20.23
C VAL A 372 7.42 41.14 -20.09
N LYS A 373 7.76 42.41 -20.26
CA LYS A 373 9.14 42.90 -20.09
C LYS A 373 9.67 42.72 -18.67
N THR A 374 8.82 42.79 -17.64
CA THR A 374 9.26 42.52 -16.24
C THR A 374 9.67 41.08 -15.99
N LEU A 375 9.25 40.13 -16.83
CA LEU A 375 9.56 38.70 -16.70
C LEU A 375 10.91 38.29 -17.31
N ALA A 376 11.53 39.17 -18.10
CA ALA A 376 12.78 38.88 -18.83
C ALA A 376 13.97 38.45 -17.93
N PRO A 377 14.18 39.01 -16.71
CA PRO A 377 15.27 38.55 -15.84
C PRO A 377 15.12 37.09 -15.38
N LEU A 378 13.88 36.64 -15.10
CA LEU A 378 13.61 35.25 -14.74
C LEU A 378 13.79 34.32 -15.94
N ALA A 379 13.35 34.75 -17.13
CA ALA A 379 13.53 33.99 -18.36
C ALA A 379 15.02 33.74 -18.67
N ALA A 380 15.86 34.79 -18.56
CA ALA A 380 17.30 34.67 -18.75
C ALA A 380 17.97 33.80 -17.68
N LEU A 381 17.50 33.86 -16.42
CA LEU A 381 17.98 32.99 -15.34
C LEU A 381 17.67 31.51 -15.59
N LEU A 382 16.47 31.19 -16.08
CA LEU A 382 16.08 29.81 -16.36
C LEU A 382 16.83 29.24 -17.56
N ASP A 383 17.04 30.05 -18.60
CA ASP A 383 17.88 29.69 -19.76
C ASP A 383 19.35 29.43 -19.35
N ASP A 384 19.91 30.22 -18.44
CA ASP A 384 21.24 30.00 -17.83
C ASP A 384 21.29 28.66 -17.06
N VAL A 385 20.34 28.43 -16.15
CA VAL A 385 20.30 27.27 -15.25
C VAL A 385 20.06 25.95 -15.99
N THR A 386 19.22 25.92 -17.04
CA THR A 386 18.98 24.69 -17.82
C THR A 386 19.75 24.64 -19.14
N HIS A 387 20.64 25.60 -19.39
CA HIS A 387 21.45 25.70 -20.61
C HIS A 387 20.61 25.71 -21.91
N THR A 388 19.47 26.40 -21.89
CA THR A 388 18.59 26.61 -23.05
C THR A 388 18.54 28.08 -23.46
N GLN A 389 17.69 28.44 -24.43
CA GLN A 389 17.36 29.83 -24.80
C GLN A 389 15.84 30.00 -24.99
N THR A 390 15.08 29.05 -24.45
CA THR A 390 13.67 28.81 -24.76
C THR A 390 12.75 29.76 -24.00
N ALA A 391 13.07 30.07 -22.75
CA ALA A 391 12.29 30.96 -21.91
C ALA A 391 12.40 32.41 -22.39
N SER A 392 13.61 32.90 -22.68
CA SER A 392 13.84 34.27 -23.18
C SER A 392 13.28 34.44 -24.59
N ALA A 393 13.39 33.41 -25.45
CA ALA A 393 12.75 33.42 -26.76
C ALA A 393 11.22 33.46 -26.65
N TYR A 394 10.61 32.75 -25.69
CA TYR A 394 9.17 32.81 -25.47
C TYR A 394 8.73 34.20 -24.97
N ALA A 395 9.41 34.75 -23.96
CA ALA A 395 9.14 36.11 -23.47
C ALA A 395 9.26 37.16 -24.60
N THR A 396 10.26 37.04 -25.47
CA THR A 396 10.45 37.91 -26.64
C THR A 396 9.30 37.78 -27.65
N ARG A 397 8.84 36.55 -27.94
CA ARG A 397 7.68 36.32 -28.83
C ARG A 397 6.40 36.97 -28.28
N VAL A 398 6.13 36.81 -26.98
CA VAL A 398 4.93 37.40 -26.36
C VAL A 398 5.01 38.92 -26.30
N ALA A 399 6.20 39.49 -26.05
CA ALA A 399 6.40 40.94 -26.04
C ALA A 399 6.14 41.62 -27.40
N ALA A 400 6.16 40.86 -28.50
CA ALA A 400 5.85 41.33 -29.85
C ALA A 400 4.37 41.14 -30.26
N ALA A 401 3.51 40.62 -29.38
CA ALA A 401 2.10 40.35 -29.66
C ALA A 401 1.23 41.62 -29.63
N ASP A 402 0.04 41.53 -30.24
CA ASP A 402 -0.97 42.60 -30.24
C ASP A 402 -1.82 42.56 -28.96
N PHE A 403 -1.40 43.31 -27.94
CA PHE A 403 -2.08 43.35 -26.64
C PHE A 403 -3.50 43.94 -26.68
N SER A 404 -3.91 44.66 -27.74
CA SER A 404 -5.33 45.05 -27.86
C SER A 404 -6.25 43.86 -28.11
N LYS A 405 -5.70 42.75 -28.65
CA LYS A 405 -6.41 41.47 -28.85
C LYS A 405 -6.07 40.45 -27.76
N ARG A 406 -4.79 40.34 -27.40
CA ARG A 406 -4.30 39.37 -26.40
C ARG A 406 -4.72 39.71 -24.98
N GLY A 407 -4.72 40.99 -24.59
CA GLY A 407 -4.95 41.43 -23.20
C GLY A 407 -6.26 40.91 -22.58
N PRO A 408 -7.43 41.01 -23.26
CA PRO A 408 -8.68 40.44 -22.75
C PRO A 408 -8.66 38.91 -22.59
N LEU A 409 -7.92 38.20 -23.44
CA LEU A 409 -7.80 36.74 -23.37
C LEU A 409 -6.84 36.30 -22.25
N ALA A 410 -5.76 37.06 -22.05
CA ALA A 410 -4.83 36.92 -20.93
C ALA A 410 -5.51 37.20 -19.58
N ASN A 411 -6.41 38.19 -19.51
CA ASN A 411 -7.23 38.44 -18.32
C ASN A 411 -8.13 37.24 -17.98
N THR A 412 -8.87 36.66 -18.94
CA THR A 412 -9.63 35.42 -18.68
C THR A 412 -8.69 34.29 -18.24
N TYR A 413 -7.54 34.10 -18.89
CA TYR A 413 -6.56 33.09 -18.47
C TYR A 413 -6.09 33.28 -17.01
N ARG A 414 -5.86 34.53 -16.60
CA ARG A 414 -5.49 34.90 -15.23
C ARG A 414 -6.63 34.66 -14.23
N GLU A 415 -7.88 34.97 -14.59
CA GLU A 415 -9.06 34.73 -13.74
C GLU A 415 -9.29 33.24 -13.47
N LEU A 416 -9.04 32.38 -14.47
CA LEU A 416 -9.07 30.92 -14.34
C LEU A 416 -7.92 30.41 -13.45
N LEU A 417 -6.70 30.90 -13.68
CA LEU A 417 -5.52 30.53 -12.89
C LEU A 417 -5.66 30.95 -11.42
N ALA A 418 -6.30 32.09 -11.15
CA ALA A 418 -6.57 32.58 -9.79
C ALA A 418 -7.74 31.84 -9.09
N GLY A 419 -8.45 30.95 -9.77
CA GLY A 419 -9.66 30.31 -9.25
C GLY A 419 -10.87 31.25 -9.09
N THR A 420 -10.73 32.53 -9.43
CA THR A 420 -11.81 33.55 -9.35
C THR A 420 -12.93 33.33 -10.37
N HIS A 421 -12.71 32.47 -11.35
CA HIS A 421 -13.64 32.07 -12.39
C HIS A 421 -13.39 30.59 -12.70
N SER A 422 -14.44 29.77 -12.78
CA SER A 422 -14.38 28.40 -13.28
C SER A 422 -15.28 28.27 -14.51
N LEU A 423 -14.83 27.53 -15.52
CA LEU A 423 -15.61 27.25 -16.74
C LEU A 423 -16.00 25.79 -16.75
N GLN A 424 -17.23 25.48 -17.16
CA GLN A 424 -17.71 24.10 -17.25
C GLN A 424 -18.28 23.77 -18.63
N GLY A 425 -18.06 22.54 -19.11
CA GLY A 425 -18.63 22.01 -20.35
C GLY A 425 -18.50 22.94 -21.56
N ALA A 426 -19.65 23.43 -22.05
CA ALA A 426 -19.73 24.30 -23.23
C ALA A 426 -18.97 25.64 -23.08
N GLU A 427 -18.74 26.12 -21.86
CA GLU A 427 -17.98 27.35 -21.59
C GLU A 427 -16.48 27.16 -21.88
N VAL A 428 -15.94 25.98 -21.54
CA VAL A 428 -14.57 25.58 -21.89
C VAL A 428 -14.43 25.54 -23.41
N ASP A 429 -15.35 24.86 -24.10
CA ASP A 429 -15.33 24.76 -25.56
C ASP A 429 -15.44 26.14 -26.23
N ALA A 430 -16.29 27.03 -25.71
CA ALA A 430 -16.43 28.41 -26.18
C ALA A 430 -15.16 29.24 -25.97
N PHE A 431 -14.49 29.09 -24.82
CA PHE A 431 -13.23 29.79 -24.53
C PHE A 431 -12.09 29.30 -25.43
N LEU A 432 -11.90 27.99 -25.55
CA LEU A 432 -10.88 27.40 -26.43
C LEU A 432 -11.15 27.79 -27.90
N ALA A 433 -12.41 27.79 -28.35
CA ALA A 433 -12.76 28.26 -29.68
C ALA A 433 -12.50 29.77 -29.89
N ARG A 434 -12.63 30.60 -28.85
CA ARG A 434 -12.25 32.02 -28.88
C ARG A 434 -10.74 32.20 -29.05
N LEU A 435 -9.92 31.40 -28.35
CA LEU A 435 -8.46 31.37 -28.49
C LEU A 435 -8.03 30.89 -29.89
N ARG A 436 -8.66 29.83 -30.42
CA ARG A 436 -8.42 29.36 -31.80
C ARG A 436 -8.67 30.47 -32.83
N ARG A 437 -9.77 31.21 -32.71
CA ARG A 437 -10.13 32.32 -33.62
C ARG A 437 -9.21 33.54 -33.51
N SER A 438 -8.61 33.80 -32.35
CA SER A 438 -7.65 34.92 -32.20
C SER A 438 -6.27 34.61 -32.76
N GLY A 439 -5.91 33.33 -32.90
CA GLY A 439 -4.58 32.90 -33.33
C GLY A 439 -3.53 32.87 -32.22
N GLU A 440 -3.91 33.13 -30.96
CA GLU A 440 -3.04 33.13 -29.78
C GLU A 440 -2.70 31.69 -29.35
N ARG A 441 -1.80 31.03 -30.09
CA ARG A 441 -1.49 29.59 -29.96
C ARG A 441 -0.92 29.19 -28.60
N ASP A 442 -0.12 30.05 -27.96
CA ASP A 442 0.49 29.74 -26.66
C ASP A 442 -0.50 29.88 -25.50
N LEU A 443 -1.48 30.79 -25.62
CA LEU A 443 -2.65 30.88 -24.74
C LEU A 443 -3.55 29.66 -24.92
N LEU A 444 -3.81 29.23 -26.17
CA LEU A 444 -4.59 28.03 -26.45
C LEU A 444 -3.94 26.78 -25.85
N LEU A 445 -2.64 26.57 -26.08
CA LEU A 445 -1.87 25.48 -25.46
C LEU A 445 -1.98 25.56 -23.94
N GLY A 446 -1.70 26.73 -23.36
CA GLY A 446 -1.75 26.90 -21.91
C GLY A 446 -3.14 26.73 -21.29
N ALA A 447 -4.21 27.03 -22.03
CA ALA A 447 -5.58 26.86 -21.58
C ALA A 447 -6.01 25.39 -21.62
N ILE A 448 -5.57 24.62 -22.62
CA ILE A 448 -5.76 23.15 -22.65
C ILE A 448 -5.11 22.51 -21.41
N LEU A 449 -3.88 22.93 -21.05
CA LEU A 449 -3.19 22.40 -19.86
C LEU A 449 -3.80 22.88 -18.54
N LEU A 450 -4.19 24.16 -18.44
CA LEU A 450 -4.76 24.74 -17.22
C LEU A 450 -6.15 24.19 -16.89
N LEU A 451 -6.92 23.82 -17.91
CA LEU A 451 -8.27 23.26 -17.76
C LEU A 451 -8.28 21.72 -17.76
N HIS A 452 -7.11 21.07 -17.76
CA HIS A 452 -6.96 19.61 -17.79
C HIS A 452 -7.73 18.94 -18.95
N GLN A 453 -7.49 19.40 -20.19
CA GLN A 453 -8.18 18.94 -21.40
C GLN A 453 -7.24 18.24 -22.40
N GLU A 454 -6.07 17.77 -21.94
CA GLU A 454 -5.03 17.19 -22.81
C GLU A 454 -5.49 15.92 -23.54
N ASP A 455 -6.38 15.15 -22.92
CA ASP A 455 -6.98 13.92 -23.44
C ASP A 455 -8.01 14.19 -24.56
N ARG A 456 -8.84 15.23 -24.40
CA ARG A 456 -9.85 15.64 -25.38
C ARG A 456 -9.24 16.30 -26.61
N PHE A 457 -8.06 16.93 -26.49
CA PHE A 457 -7.43 17.72 -27.55
C PHE A 457 -6.03 17.23 -27.96
N VAL A 458 -5.71 15.93 -27.79
CA VAL A 458 -4.39 15.32 -28.10
C VAL A 458 -3.77 15.78 -29.42
N ASP A 459 -4.51 15.75 -30.54
CA ASP A 459 -3.96 16.06 -31.87
C ASP A 459 -3.67 17.55 -32.08
N GLU A 460 -4.53 18.40 -31.51
CA GLU A 460 -4.32 19.85 -31.51
C GLU A 460 -3.16 20.21 -30.58
N LEU A 461 -3.12 19.63 -29.38
CA LEU A 461 -2.02 19.79 -28.42
C LEU A 461 -0.69 19.34 -29.04
N ALA A 462 -0.63 18.17 -29.70
CA ALA A 462 0.56 17.71 -30.41
C ALA A 462 1.02 18.69 -31.50
N THR A 463 0.09 19.36 -32.17
CA THR A 463 0.38 20.38 -33.17
C THR A 463 0.89 21.67 -32.54
N LEU A 464 0.31 22.10 -31.42
CA LEU A 464 0.75 23.26 -30.65
C LEU A 464 2.13 23.02 -30.00
N VAL A 465 2.39 21.83 -29.47
CA VAL A 465 3.69 21.39 -28.91
C VAL A 465 4.80 21.52 -29.96
N ARG A 466 4.61 20.96 -31.17
CA ARG A 466 5.57 21.11 -32.29
C ARG A 466 5.83 22.57 -32.69
N GLN A 467 4.87 23.47 -32.46
CA GLN A 467 4.95 24.89 -32.82
C GLN A 467 5.34 25.81 -31.64
N SER A 468 5.51 25.26 -30.44
CA SER A 468 5.75 26.03 -29.21
C SER A 468 7.12 26.72 -29.18
N GLY A 469 8.11 26.16 -29.90
CA GLY A 469 9.52 26.50 -29.79
C GLY A 469 10.27 25.76 -28.68
N GLU A 470 9.59 24.89 -27.92
CA GLU A 470 10.17 24.07 -26.85
C GLU A 470 9.36 22.76 -26.68
N PRO A 471 9.39 21.84 -27.66
CA PRO A 471 8.55 20.64 -27.62
C PRO A 471 8.83 19.77 -26.38
N ALA A 472 10.11 19.60 -26.01
CA ALA A 472 10.53 18.75 -24.88
C ALA A 472 9.91 19.12 -23.52
N TRP A 473 9.55 20.39 -23.30
CA TRP A 473 8.87 20.81 -22.07
C TRP A 473 7.39 20.39 -22.03
N TYR A 474 6.75 20.30 -23.20
CA TYR A 474 5.34 19.97 -23.36
C TYR A 474 5.09 18.53 -23.80
N ASP A 475 6.13 17.77 -24.18
CA ASP A 475 6.03 16.35 -24.50
C ASP A 475 5.55 15.53 -23.29
N ALA A 476 5.84 15.95 -22.06
CA ALA A 476 5.33 15.32 -20.85
C ALA A 476 3.80 15.44 -20.68
N PRO A 477 3.18 16.64 -20.60
CA PRO A 477 1.71 16.74 -20.55
C PRO A 477 1.03 16.19 -21.82
N LEU A 478 1.68 16.22 -22.99
CA LEU A 478 1.17 15.54 -24.19
C LEU A 478 1.16 14.02 -24.05
N ALA A 479 2.22 13.42 -23.49
CA ALA A 479 2.29 11.99 -23.20
C ALA A 479 1.22 11.57 -22.19
N ARG A 480 1.00 12.38 -21.14
CA ARG A 480 -0.09 12.21 -20.17
C ARG A 480 -1.47 12.25 -20.84
N GLY A 481 -1.76 13.27 -21.65
CA GLY A 481 -3.02 13.37 -22.38
C GLY A 481 -3.27 12.21 -23.35
N ARG A 482 -2.23 11.78 -24.09
CA ARG A 482 -2.29 10.56 -24.92
C ARG A 482 -2.64 9.32 -24.10
N ALA A 483 -2.01 9.16 -22.94
CA ALA A 483 -2.24 8.02 -22.07
C ALA A 483 -3.65 8.04 -21.47
N GLN A 484 -4.12 9.17 -20.98
CA GLN A 484 -5.50 9.35 -20.49
C GLN A 484 -6.54 9.05 -21.59
N ALA A 485 -6.34 9.59 -22.80
CA ALA A 485 -7.22 9.33 -23.94
C ALA A 485 -7.20 7.85 -24.36
N ALA A 486 -6.06 7.17 -24.26
CA ALA A 486 -5.93 5.75 -24.54
C ALA A 486 -6.63 4.90 -23.44
N GLN A 487 -6.39 5.21 -22.16
CA GLN A 487 -7.08 4.58 -21.02
C GLN A 487 -8.60 4.73 -21.10
N ALA A 488 -9.12 5.90 -21.52
CA ALA A 488 -10.55 6.13 -21.71
C ALA A 488 -11.19 5.26 -22.82
N ARG A 489 -10.37 4.72 -23.74
CA ARG A 489 -10.76 3.71 -24.73
C ARG A 489 -10.35 2.28 -24.34
N GLY A 490 -9.69 2.14 -23.18
CA GLY A 490 -9.12 0.90 -22.66
C GLY A 490 -7.91 0.34 -23.43
N ASP A 491 -7.19 1.23 -24.11
CA ASP A 491 -5.94 0.93 -24.82
C ASP A 491 -4.75 1.16 -23.86
N MET A 492 -4.50 0.16 -23.00
CA MET A 492 -3.46 0.25 -21.97
C MET A 492 -2.04 0.19 -22.54
N GLU A 493 -1.85 -0.49 -23.68
CA GLU A 493 -0.55 -0.58 -24.37
C GLU A 493 -0.10 0.78 -24.92
N THR A 494 -1.00 1.51 -25.61
CA THR A 494 -0.72 2.87 -26.06
C THR A 494 -0.54 3.81 -24.87
N ALA A 495 -1.25 3.60 -23.76
CA ALA A 495 -1.08 4.40 -22.55
C ALA A 495 0.31 4.24 -21.93
N GLU A 496 0.74 2.99 -21.70
CA GLU A 496 2.07 2.66 -21.18
C GLU A 496 3.17 3.17 -22.12
N THR A 497 3.04 2.92 -23.42
CA THR A 497 3.99 3.35 -24.45
C THR A 497 4.10 4.87 -24.51
N SER A 498 2.98 5.59 -24.40
CA SER A 498 2.98 7.06 -24.38
C SER A 498 3.74 7.61 -23.18
N LEU A 499 3.48 7.09 -21.97
CA LEU A 499 4.15 7.51 -20.75
C LEU A 499 5.65 7.16 -20.76
N LYS A 500 6.02 5.94 -21.18
CA LYS A 500 7.42 5.52 -21.35
C LYS A 500 8.19 6.43 -22.29
N ASN A 501 7.62 6.75 -23.45
CA ASN A 501 8.23 7.64 -24.43
C ASN A 501 8.36 9.08 -23.92
N GLY A 502 7.34 9.60 -23.23
CA GLY A 502 7.41 10.90 -22.56
C GLY A 502 8.50 10.95 -21.48
N LEU A 503 8.64 9.88 -20.70
CA LEU A 503 9.62 9.78 -19.62
C LEU A 503 11.05 9.71 -20.16
N ALA A 504 11.26 9.01 -21.28
CA ALA A 504 12.54 9.04 -21.99
C ALA A 504 12.86 10.45 -22.52
N ALA A 505 11.87 11.16 -23.07
CA ALA A 505 12.04 12.51 -23.59
C ALA A 505 12.37 13.54 -22.49
N CYS A 506 11.64 13.56 -21.36
CA CYS A 506 11.93 14.49 -20.26
C CYS A 506 13.31 14.22 -19.63
N ARG A 507 13.71 12.95 -19.49
CA ARG A 507 15.04 12.56 -18.96
C ARG A 507 16.16 13.03 -19.88
N SER A 508 15.98 12.90 -21.20
CA SER A 508 16.92 13.43 -22.18
C SER A 508 16.98 14.96 -22.21
N ALA A 509 15.93 15.65 -21.74
CA ALA A 509 15.85 17.10 -21.67
C ALA A 509 16.28 17.70 -20.30
N GLY A 510 16.41 16.87 -19.27
CA GLY A 510 16.80 17.29 -17.92
C GLY A 510 15.68 17.93 -17.08
N PHE A 511 14.41 17.79 -17.47
CA PHE A 511 13.26 18.33 -16.75
C PHE A 511 12.78 17.36 -15.65
N GLN A 512 13.43 17.41 -14.48
CA GLN A 512 13.22 16.50 -13.35
C GLN A 512 11.76 16.49 -12.86
N ASP A 513 11.13 17.65 -12.61
CA ASP A 513 9.77 17.70 -12.07
C ASP A 513 8.73 17.18 -13.09
N ARG A 514 9.03 17.36 -14.39
CA ARG A 514 8.25 16.74 -15.49
C ARG A 514 8.41 15.22 -15.55
N CYS A 515 9.59 14.70 -15.21
CA CYS A 515 9.81 13.27 -15.13
C CYS A 515 9.10 12.65 -13.92
N VAL A 516 9.12 13.31 -12.76
CA VAL A 516 8.37 12.88 -11.57
C VAL A 516 6.86 12.75 -11.87
N ASP A 517 6.25 13.75 -12.53
CA ASP A 517 4.83 13.67 -12.92
C ASP A 517 4.54 12.47 -13.83
N LEU A 518 5.40 12.19 -14.82
CA LEU A 518 5.23 11.03 -15.70
C LEU A 518 5.48 9.68 -14.99
N GLN A 519 6.47 9.63 -14.09
CA GLN A 519 6.75 8.43 -13.28
C GLN A 519 5.56 8.10 -12.39
N ARG A 520 4.96 9.10 -11.74
CA ARG A 520 3.72 8.97 -10.97
C ARG A 520 2.58 8.43 -11.84
N HIS A 521 2.29 9.03 -12.99
CA HIS A 521 1.20 8.57 -13.86
C HIS A 521 1.42 7.14 -14.38
N LEU A 522 2.68 6.75 -14.64
CA LEU A 522 3.02 5.38 -15.05
C LEU A 522 2.94 4.39 -13.88
N ALA A 523 3.32 4.79 -12.67
CA ALA A 523 3.14 3.98 -11.46
C ALA A 523 1.65 3.77 -11.14
N ALA A 524 0.82 4.80 -11.25
CA ALA A 524 -0.62 4.71 -11.10
C ALA A 524 -1.27 3.81 -12.17
N LEU A 525 -0.79 3.87 -13.43
CA LEU A 525 -1.20 2.94 -14.50
C LEU A 525 -0.82 1.49 -14.15
N TYR A 526 0.38 1.25 -13.62
CA TYR A 526 0.82 -0.08 -13.18
C TYR A 526 0.03 -0.60 -11.97
N ASN A 527 -0.22 0.24 -10.96
CA ASN A 527 -1.11 -0.08 -9.83
C ASN A 527 -2.51 -0.49 -10.32
N ARG A 528 -3.09 0.24 -11.28
CA ARG A 528 -4.41 -0.07 -11.88
C ARG A 528 -4.41 -1.43 -12.60
N MET A 529 -3.30 -1.81 -13.24
CA MET A 529 -3.10 -3.10 -13.91
C MET A 529 -2.61 -4.22 -12.97
N ASP A 530 -2.57 -4.00 -11.65
CA ASP A 530 -2.00 -4.92 -10.66
C ASP A 530 -0.56 -5.38 -10.99
N ARG A 531 0.27 -4.48 -11.57
CA ARG A 531 1.72 -4.66 -11.86
C ARG A 531 2.56 -3.98 -10.77
N ARG A 532 2.75 -4.69 -9.67
CA ARG A 532 2.96 -4.12 -8.33
C ARG A 532 4.42 -3.80 -8.09
N HIS A 533 5.30 -4.71 -8.49
CA HIS A 533 6.75 -4.50 -8.48
C HIS A 533 7.15 -3.28 -9.32
N GLU A 534 6.61 -3.17 -10.53
CA GLU A 534 6.90 -2.06 -11.46
C GLU A 534 6.37 -0.72 -10.94
N ALA A 535 5.14 -0.69 -10.42
CA ALA A 535 4.56 0.48 -9.76
C ALA A 535 5.43 0.94 -8.57
N GLY A 536 5.73 0.03 -7.63
CA GLY A 536 6.47 0.34 -6.41
C GLY A 536 7.94 0.70 -6.66
N SER A 537 8.59 0.11 -7.66
CA SER A 537 9.94 0.52 -8.07
C SER A 537 9.95 1.92 -8.68
N LEU A 538 8.96 2.25 -9.52
CA LEU A 538 8.90 3.53 -10.20
C LEU A 538 8.51 4.68 -9.26
N ALA A 539 7.55 4.44 -8.35
CA ALA A 539 7.10 5.43 -7.38
C ALA A 539 8.18 5.74 -6.32
N ARG A 540 8.95 4.75 -5.84
CA ARG A 540 10.11 5.01 -4.95
C ARG A 540 11.16 5.90 -5.62
N SER A 541 11.53 5.56 -6.87
CA SER A 541 12.49 6.37 -7.64
C SER A 541 11.98 7.80 -7.90
N ALA A 542 10.66 7.98 -8.07
CA ALA A 542 10.06 9.31 -8.21
C ALA A 542 10.06 10.10 -6.89
N LEU A 543 9.87 9.42 -5.75
CA LEU A 543 9.89 10.05 -4.42
C LEU A 543 11.31 10.55 -4.06
N GLU A 544 12.34 9.75 -4.35
CA GLU A 544 13.75 10.16 -4.24
C GLU A 544 14.12 11.35 -5.15
N GLU A 545 13.40 11.55 -6.25
CA GLU A 545 13.57 12.73 -7.12
C GLU A 545 12.79 13.94 -6.58
N ALA A 546 11.55 13.76 -6.12
CA ALA A 546 10.77 14.81 -5.47
C ALA A 546 11.48 15.40 -4.24
N PHE A 547 12.14 14.55 -3.41
CA PHE A 547 12.96 14.99 -2.28
C PHE A 547 14.15 15.87 -2.68
N ARG A 548 14.69 15.71 -3.90
CA ARG A 548 15.83 16.51 -4.40
C ARG A 548 15.40 17.89 -4.92
N THR A 549 14.15 18.04 -5.35
CA THR A 549 13.58 19.27 -5.93
C THR A 549 12.67 20.05 -4.98
N ASP A 550 12.52 19.60 -3.72
CA ASP A 550 11.48 20.03 -2.78
C ASP A 550 10.07 19.98 -3.38
N SER A 551 9.74 18.95 -4.17
CA SER A 551 8.42 18.83 -4.83
C SER A 551 7.38 18.20 -3.89
N TRP A 552 7.09 18.85 -2.76
CA TRP A 552 6.23 18.32 -1.67
C TRP A 552 4.90 17.71 -2.11
N PHE A 553 4.20 18.34 -3.07
CA PHE A 553 2.96 17.78 -3.63
C PHE A 553 3.16 16.42 -4.31
N GLN A 554 4.30 16.22 -4.99
CA GLN A 554 4.64 14.91 -5.56
C GLN A 554 4.98 13.90 -4.45
N GLU A 555 5.65 14.33 -3.37
CA GLU A 555 5.90 13.48 -2.19
C GLU A 555 4.58 12.90 -1.65
N GLU A 556 3.58 13.76 -1.40
CA GLU A 556 2.28 13.35 -0.87
C GLU A 556 1.53 12.35 -1.75
N VAL A 557 1.49 12.58 -3.08
CA VAL A 557 0.70 11.71 -3.97
C VAL A 557 1.42 10.37 -4.23
N LEU A 558 2.76 10.39 -4.33
CA LEU A 558 3.54 9.16 -4.49
C LEU A 558 3.43 8.23 -3.28
N LEU A 559 3.21 8.75 -2.07
CA LEU A 559 2.93 7.91 -0.90
C LEU A 559 1.64 7.08 -1.07
N SER A 560 0.56 7.64 -1.63
CA SER A 560 -0.69 6.89 -1.88
C SER A 560 -0.51 5.81 -2.96
N ASP A 561 0.26 6.11 -4.02
CA ASP A 561 0.68 5.11 -5.01
C ASP A 561 1.51 3.97 -4.36
N LEU A 562 2.42 4.30 -3.44
CA LEU A 562 3.25 3.34 -2.71
C LEU A 562 2.47 2.48 -1.71
N VAL A 563 1.48 3.04 -1.01
CA VAL A 563 0.52 2.28 -0.18
C VAL A 563 -0.19 1.23 -1.04
N THR A 564 -0.67 1.63 -2.22
CA THR A 564 -1.36 0.72 -3.15
C THR A 564 -0.41 -0.38 -3.64
N SER A 565 0.81 -0.02 -4.07
CA SER A 565 1.81 -0.99 -4.51
C SER A 565 2.19 -1.98 -3.40
N ALA A 566 2.41 -1.52 -2.17
CA ALA A 566 2.81 -2.36 -1.05
C ALA A 566 1.68 -3.29 -0.57
N ARG A 567 0.43 -2.80 -0.51
CA ARG A 567 -0.75 -3.62 -0.20
C ARG A 567 -0.91 -4.74 -1.22
N LEU A 568 -0.93 -4.38 -2.50
CA LEU A 568 -1.08 -5.36 -3.58
C LEU A 568 0.12 -6.34 -3.61
N SER A 569 1.34 -5.90 -3.27
CA SER A 569 2.51 -6.79 -3.12
C SER A 569 2.45 -7.69 -1.88
N HIS A 570 1.35 -7.67 -1.12
CA HIS A 570 1.17 -8.40 0.14
C HIS A 570 2.25 -8.08 1.20
N ALA A 571 2.70 -6.82 1.24
CA ALA A 571 3.63 -6.28 2.21
C ALA A 571 2.91 -5.33 3.20
N PRO A 572 2.00 -5.82 4.07
CA PRO A 572 1.14 -4.97 4.89
C PRO A 572 1.91 -4.09 5.88
N ALA A 573 3.09 -4.52 6.35
CA ALA A 573 3.97 -3.72 7.19
C ALA A 573 4.54 -2.50 6.46
N LEU A 574 4.88 -2.67 5.17
CA LEU A 574 5.36 -1.58 4.33
C LEU A 574 4.21 -0.65 3.92
N ALA A 575 3.02 -1.19 3.63
CA ALA A 575 1.82 -0.40 3.38
C ALA A 575 1.43 0.44 4.61
N ARG A 576 1.50 -0.13 5.82
CA ARG A 576 1.33 0.63 7.09
C ARG A 576 2.40 1.70 7.28
N ALA A 577 3.66 1.43 6.94
CA ALA A 577 4.71 2.44 7.01
C ALA A 577 4.47 3.64 6.07
N TYR A 578 4.07 3.40 4.82
CA TYR A 578 3.70 4.50 3.91
C TYR A 578 2.44 5.25 4.36
N LEU A 579 1.44 4.56 4.94
CA LEU A 579 0.27 5.20 5.54
C LEU A 579 0.63 6.06 6.76
N ASP A 580 1.55 5.57 7.61
CA ASP A 580 2.06 6.30 8.77
C ASP A 580 2.84 7.55 8.34
N GLU A 581 3.55 7.54 7.21
CA GLU A 581 4.16 8.76 6.65
C GLU A 581 3.08 9.71 6.10
N PHE A 582 2.21 9.19 5.23
CA PHE A 582 1.13 9.94 4.58
C PHE A 582 0.28 10.75 5.57
N VAL A 583 -0.17 10.13 6.68
CA VAL A 583 -0.99 10.85 7.68
C VAL A 583 -0.21 11.94 8.41
N GLN A 584 1.11 11.82 8.56
CA GLN A 584 1.94 12.81 9.27
C GLN A 584 2.27 14.04 8.41
N HIS A 585 2.07 14.00 7.08
CA HIS A 585 2.22 15.18 6.22
C HIS A 585 1.18 16.29 6.57
N ALA A 586 -0.02 15.91 7.01
CA ALA A 586 -1.04 16.82 7.57
C ALA A 586 -1.96 16.07 8.55
N PRO A 587 -1.54 15.86 9.81
CA PRO A 587 -2.29 15.05 10.79
C PRO A 587 -3.62 15.68 11.24
N GLU A 588 -3.85 16.96 10.92
CA GLU A 588 -5.11 17.67 11.12
C GLU A 588 -6.15 17.47 10.00
N ASP A 589 -5.74 16.99 8.82
CA ASP A 589 -6.63 16.85 7.65
C ASP A 589 -7.61 15.68 7.83
N CYS A 590 -8.91 15.99 7.88
CA CYS A 590 -10.00 15.02 8.01
C CYS A 590 -10.11 14.04 6.84
N ALA A 591 -9.85 14.48 5.60
CA ALA A 591 -9.87 13.60 4.43
C ALA A 591 -8.73 12.59 4.50
N ARG A 592 -7.51 13.08 4.77
CA ARG A 592 -6.30 12.29 4.96
C ARG A 592 -6.42 11.26 6.08
N ARG A 593 -7.00 11.66 7.23
CA ARG A 593 -7.29 10.75 8.35
C ARG A 593 -8.35 9.70 8.01
N SER A 594 -9.40 10.07 7.30
CA SER A 594 -10.44 9.12 6.84
C SER A 594 -9.85 8.08 5.88
N GLU A 595 -9.04 8.51 4.91
CA GLU A 595 -8.32 7.62 3.99
C GLU A 595 -7.36 6.68 4.74
N TYR A 596 -6.53 7.22 5.64
CA TYR A 596 -5.61 6.46 6.48
C TYR A 596 -6.29 5.31 7.24
N HIS A 597 -7.40 5.60 7.91
CA HIS A 597 -8.15 4.59 8.66
C HIS A 597 -8.84 3.56 7.76
N HIS A 598 -9.45 3.96 6.63
CA HIS A 598 -10.04 3.00 5.70
C HIS A 598 -8.99 2.11 5.02
N ALA A 599 -7.81 2.64 4.69
CA ALA A 599 -6.70 1.85 4.14
C ALA A 599 -6.14 0.86 5.18
N ARG A 600 -5.97 1.27 6.44
CA ARG A 600 -5.61 0.36 7.55
C ARG A 600 -6.68 -0.71 7.79
N ALA A 601 -7.95 -0.35 7.69
CA ALA A 601 -9.06 -1.29 7.80
C ALA A 601 -9.03 -2.35 6.70
N LEU A 602 -8.71 -1.97 5.45
CA LEU A 602 -8.52 -2.92 4.36
C LEU A 602 -7.38 -3.90 4.63
N LEU A 603 -6.23 -3.44 5.14
CA LEU A 603 -5.13 -4.33 5.50
C LEU A 603 -5.54 -5.35 6.57
N PHE A 604 -6.31 -4.94 7.58
CA PHE A 604 -6.82 -5.86 8.60
C PHE A 604 -7.93 -6.80 8.07
N VAL A 605 -8.73 -6.38 7.10
CA VAL A 605 -9.66 -7.25 6.36
C VAL A 605 -8.88 -8.33 5.58
N GLU A 606 -7.82 -7.94 4.87
CA GLU A 606 -6.96 -8.85 4.13
C GLU A 606 -6.22 -9.85 5.05
N ASP A 607 -5.96 -9.49 6.31
CA ASP A 607 -5.41 -10.36 7.38
C ASP A 607 -6.50 -11.14 8.16
N LEU A 608 -7.78 -11.04 7.79
CA LEU A 608 -8.96 -11.61 8.47
C LEU A 608 -9.22 -11.11 9.92
N ASP A 609 -8.59 -10.02 10.37
CA ASP A 609 -8.87 -9.36 11.67
C ASP A 609 -9.97 -8.30 11.53
N ALA A 610 -11.21 -8.77 11.35
CA ALA A 610 -12.40 -7.94 11.34
C ALA A 610 -12.50 -7.02 12.58
N LYS A 611 -11.99 -7.45 13.75
CA LYS A 611 -12.06 -6.67 15.00
C LYS A 611 -11.13 -5.47 15.00
N ARG A 612 -9.94 -5.54 14.39
CA ARG A 612 -9.07 -4.37 14.16
C ARG A 612 -9.62 -3.49 13.05
N ALA A 613 -10.01 -4.06 11.91
CA ALA A 613 -10.65 -3.32 10.82
C ALA A 613 -11.88 -2.51 11.27
N ARG A 614 -12.73 -3.12 12.09
CA ARG A 614 -13.90 -2.50 12.72
C ARG A 614 -13.56 -1.27 13.56
N ARG A 615 -12.41 -1.24 14.24
CA ARG A 615 -11.96 -0.11 15.08
C ARG A 615 -11.48 1.04 14.22
N GLU A 616 -10.65 0.78 13.22
CA GLU A 616 -10.25 1.79 12.23
C GLU A 616 -11.48 2.43 11.55
N VAL A 617 -12.51 1.64 11.19
CA VAL A 617 -13.79 2.12 10.63
C VAL A 617 -14.68 2.86 11.66
N GLN A 618 -14.39 2.81 12.96
CA GLN A 618 -15.00 3.74 13.93
C GLN A 618 -14.17 5.04 14.04
N ASP A 619 -12.84 4.91 14.05
CA ASP A 619 -11.94 6.06 14.16
C ASP A 619 -12.06 6.99 12.95
N SER A 620 -12.31 6.46 11.74
CA SER A 620 -12.61 7.25 10.53
C SER A 620 -13.85 8.14 10.67
N LEU A 621 -14.85 7.71 11.46
CA LEU A 621 -16.11 8.46 11.65
C LEU A 621 -15.94 9.73 12.49
N THR A 622 -14.79 9.89 13.15
CA THR A 622 -14.43 11.16 13.79
C THR A 622 -14.15 12.28 12.77
N CYS A 623 -13.98 11.92 11.50
CA CYS A 623 -13.72 12.81 10.37
C CYS A 623 -14.75 12.56 9.25
N PRO A 624 -15.93 13.21 9.27
CA PRO A 624 -16.93 13.02 8.22
C PRO A 624 -16.45 13.59 6.88
N THR A 625 -16.35 12.72 5.87
CA THR A 625 -15.89 13.05 4.50
C THR A 625 -16.92 12.63 3.46
N ALA A 626 -16.73 13.02 2.19
CA ALA A 626 -17.42 12.41 1.05
C ALA A 626 -17.17 10.88 1.00
N PRO A 627 -18.10 10.08 0.45
CA PRO A 627 -17.92 8.63 0.34
C PRO A 627 -16.80 8.30 -0.65
N THR A 628 -16.04 7.23 -0.37
CA THR A 628 -15.04 6.71 -1.31
C THR A 628 -15.35 5.27 -1.69
N LEU A 629 -14.85 4.81 -2.85
CA LEU A 629 -14.96 3.41 -3.26
C LEU A 629 -14.30 2.47 -2.22
N LEU A 630 -13.17 2.89 -1.65
CA LEU A 630 -12.46 2.16 -0.60
C LEU A 630 -13.31 1.97 0.67
N GLU A 631 -13.99 3.01 1.14
CA GLU A 631 -14.86 2.95 2.32
C GLU A 631 -16.00 1.93 2.12
N VAL A 632 -16.71 1.99 0.98
CA VAL A 632 -17.84 1.07 0.73
C VAL A 632 -17.37 -0.36 0.47
N ALA A 633 -16.17 -0.54 -0.11
CA ALA A 633 -15.52 -1.85 -0.23
C ALA A 633 -15.22 -2.43 1.16
N VAL A 634 -14.48 -1.72 2.01
CA VAL A 634 -14.15 -2.16 3.39
C VAL A 634 -15.40 -2.48 4.19
N ALA A 635 -16.45 -1.67 4.08
CA ALA A 635 -17.72 -1.93 4.75
C ALA A 635 -18.37 -3.24 4.28
N GLY A 636 -18.37 -3.51 2.97
CA GLY A 636 -18.86 -4.78 2.41
C GLY A 636 -18.05 -6.00 2.85
N ASP A 637 -16.74 -5.85 3.06
CA ASP A 637 -15.89 -6.94 3.57
C ASP A 637 -16.08 -7.19 5.07
N LEU A 638 -16.25 -6.13 5.87
CA LEU A 638 -16.64 -6.28 7.29
C LEU A 638 -18.00 -6.98 7.42
N LEU A 639 -18.98 -6.62 6.59
CA LEU A 639 -20.28 -7.31 6.51
C LEU A 639 -20.14 -8.79 6.16
N ARG A 640 -19.22 -9.12 5.24
CA ARG A 640 -18.91 -10.49 4.79
C ARG A 640 -18.24 -11.34 5.87
N LEU A 641 -17.37 -10.73 6.69
CA LEU A 641 -16.63 -11.36 7.80
C LEU A 641 -17.45 -11.48 9.10
N GLU A 642 -18.24 -10.47 9.45
CA GLU A 642 -19.01 -10.40 10.70
C GLU A 642 -20.45 -10.95 10.55
N GLY A 643 -20.96 -11.03 9.33
CA GLY A 643 -22.24 -11.65 8.98
C GLY A 643 -23.45 -10.99 9.66
N SER A 644 -24.32 -11.82 10.28
CA SER A 644 -25.55 -11.35 10.94
C SER A 644 -25.32 -10.55 12.22
N THR A 645 -24.08 -10.40 12.69
CA THR A 645 -23.75 -9.59 13.87
C THR A 645 -23.73 -8.08 13.59
N VAL A 646 -23.68 -7.67 12.31
CA VAL A 646 -23.61 -6.25 11.93
C VAL A 646 -24.94 -5.51 12.16
N PRO A 647 -24.96 -4.39 12.92
CA PRO A 647 -26.18 -3.64 13.20
C PRO A 647 -26.90 -3.12 11.95
N GLY A 648 -28.24 -3.12 11.95
CA GLY A 648 -29.05 -2.62 10.83
C GLY A 648 -28.69 -1.19 10.39
N ARG A 649 -28.52 -0.28 11.36
CA ARG A 649 -28.08 1.12 11.14
C ARG A 649 -26.80 1.26 10.30
N GLU A 650 -25.94 0.25 10.30
CA GLU A 650 -24.70 0.28 9.53
C GLU A 650 -24.95 -0.04 8.06
N LEU A 651 -25.86 -0.97 7.75
CA LEU A 651 -26.31 -1.18 6.38
C LEU A 651 -26.98 0.08 5.81
N ASP A 652 -27.84 0.72 6.59
CA ASP A 652 -28.55 1.92 6.14
C ASP A 652 -27.55 3.05 5.83
N ARG A 653 -26.52 3.22 6.68
CA ARG A 653 -25.38 4.12 6.41
C ARG A 653 -24.65 3.75 5.12
N VAL A 654 -24.29 2.48 4.92
CA VAL A 654 -23.51 2.04 3.75
C VAL A 654 -24.32 2.17 2.45
N ARG A 655 -25.62 1.88 2.49
CA ARG A 655 -26.53 2.13 1.36
C ARG A 655 -26.60 3.61 0.99
N GLU A 656 -26.69 4.49 1.97
CA GLU A 656 -26.67 5.94 1.73
C GLU A 656 -25.31 6.41 1.17
N ARG A 657 -24.19 5.85 1.66
CA ARG A 657 -22.85 6.10 1.10
C ARG A 657 -22.75 5.69 -0.37
N ILE A 658 -23.27 4.51 -0.72
CA ILE A 658 -23.33 4.00 -2.10
C ILE A 658 -24.24 4.87 -2.97
N ARG A 659 -25.39 5.32 -2.45
CA ARG A 659 -26.31 6.23 -3.16
C ARG A 659 -25.61 7.53 -3.55
N VAL A 660 -24.94 8.17 -2.60
CA VAL A 660 -24.18 9.42 -2.84
C VAL A 660 -22.99 9.18 -3.77
N LEU A 661 -22.27 8.06 -3.62
CA LEU A 661 -21.14 7.73 -4.51
C LEU A 661 -21.56 7.55 -5.98
N ARG A 662 -22.76 7.02 -6.25
CA ARG A 662 -23.30 6.90 -7.63
C ARG A 662 -23.59 8.24 -8.31
N GLU A 663 -23.80 9.31 -7.53
CA GLU A 663 -24.06 10.67 -8.03
C GLU A 663 -22.78 11.35 -8.53
N ASP A 664 -21.60 10.78 -8.25
CA ASP A 664 -20.32 11.29 -8.75
C ASP A 664 -20.23 11.15 -10.29
N PRO A 665 -20.09 12.26 -11.04
CA PRO A 665 -19.97 12.23 -12.50
C PRO A 665 -18.60 11.72 -12.97
N SER A 666 -17.57 11.69 -12.11
CA SER A 666 -16.21 11.28 -12.48
C SER A 666 -16.05 9.76 -12.64
N LEU A 667 -16.93 8.96 -12.04
CA LEU A 667 -16.87 7.50 -12.13
C LEU A 667 -17.03 7.01 -13.58
N THR A 668 -16.03 6.26 -14.03
CA THR A 668 -16.01 5.52 -15.31
C THR A 668 -17.06 4.41 -15.34
N THR A 669 -17.28 3.81 -16.51
CA THR A 669 -18.20 2.67 -16.66
C THR A 669 -17.79 1.48 -15.79
N GLY A 670 -16.50 1.11 -15.76
CA GLY A 670 -15.97 0.06 -14.88
C GLY A 670 -16.11 0.37 -13.39
N GLU A 671 -15.85 1.61 -12.96
CA GLU A 671 -16.02 1.99 -11.55
C GLU A 671 -17.49 1.97 -11.11
N ARG A 672 -18.44 2.36 -11.97
CA ARG A 672 -19.88 2.22 -11.70
C ARG A 672 -20.27 0.74 -11.55
N LEU A 673 -19.74 -0.14 -12.40
CA LEU A 673 -19.93 -1.59 -12.27
C LEU A 673 -19.32 -2.15 -10.98
N LEU A 674 -18.22 -1.58 -10.46
CA LEU A 674 -17.66 -1.94 -9.15
C LEU A 674 -18.53 -1.45 -7.98
N VAL A 675 -19.12 -0.25 -8.05
CA VAL A 675 -20.08 0.22 -7.03
C VAL A 675 -21.30 -0.71 -6.97
N ASP A 676 -21.83 -1.10 -8.13
CA ASP A 676 -22.94 -2.05 -8.24
C ASP A 676 -22.55 -3.46 -7.74
N HIS A 677 -21.31 -3.91 -8.00
CA HIS A 677 -20.76 -5.15 -7.45
C HIS A 677 -20.72 -5.11 -5.91
N ILE A 678 -20.22 -4.01 -5.33
CA ILE A 678 -20.10 -3.85 -3.88
C ILE A 678 -21.49 -3.87 -3.22
N GLU A 679 -22.49 -3.21 -3.80
CA GLU A 679 -23.87 -3.31 -3.32
C GLU A 679 -24.41 -4.75 -3.46
N GLY A 680 -24.22 -5.41 -4.59
CA GLY A 680 -24.67 -6.80 -4.80
C GLY A 680 -24.06 -7.78 -3.79
N ARG A 681 -22.78 -7.62 -3.48
CA ARG A 681 -22.04 -8.37 -2.45
C ARG A 681 -22.56 -8.11 -1.04
N ILE A 682 -23.00 -6.89 -0.75
CA ILE A 682 -23.63 -6.54 0.54
C ILE A 682 -25.05 -7.12 0.64
N LEU A 683 -25.83 -7.02 -0.44
CA LEU A 683 -27.21 -7.49 -0.47
C LEU A 683 -27.30 -9.01 -0.34
N ILE A 684 -26.46 -9.79 -1.05
CA ILE A 684 -26.57 -11.26 -1.08
C ILE A 684 -26.40 -11.94 0.29
N GLU A 685 -25.72 -11.28 1.25
CA GLU A 685 -25.58 -11.76 2.63
C GLU A 685 -26.87 -11.62 3.48
N ARG A 686 -27.90 -10.92 2.99
CA ARG A 686 -29.22 -10.79 3.65
C ARG A 686 -30.41 -11.10 2.75
N ASP A 687 -30.34 -10.72 1.48
CA ASP A 687 -31.31 -11.02 0.44
C ASP A 687 -30.60 -11.69 -0.74
N ARG A 688 -30.72 -13.02 -0.79
CA ARG A 688 -30.08 -13.85 -1.81
C ARG A 688 -30.61 -13.52 -3.22
N GLU A 689 -31.89 -13.21 -3.37
CA GLU A 689 -32.52 -13.05 -4.68
C GLU A 689 -32.12 -11.72 -5.32
N ASP A 690 -32.30 -10.61 -4.61
CA ASP A 690 -31.91 -9.29 -5.13
C ASP A 690 -30.38 -9.14 -5.25
N GLY A 691 -29.61 -9.72 -4.33
CA GLY A 691 -28.15 -9.78 -4.43
C GLY A 691 -27.68 -10.54 -5.68
N GLN A 692 -28.22 -11.73 -5.93
CA GLN A 692 -27.91 -12.49 -7.16
C GLN A 692 -28.31 -11.74 -8.43
N LYS A 693 -29.48 -11.09 -8.43
CA LYS A 693 -30.00 -10.32 -9.56
C LYS A 693 -29.09 -9.14 -9.92
N LEU A 694 -28.64 -8.38 -8.92
CA LEU A 694 -27.73 -7.26 -9.14
C LEU A 694 -26.36 -7.73 -9.66
N LEU A 695 -25.77 -8.76 -9.04
CA LEU A 695 -24.48 -9.33 -9.48
C LEU A 695 -24.52 -9.91 -10.90
N ARG A 696 -25.61 -10.58 -11.30
CA ARG A 696 -25.79 -11.02 -12.70
C ARG A 696 -25.98 -9.84 -13.67
N GLY A 697 -26.56 -8.73 -13.20
CA GLY A 697 -26.59 -7.46 -13.93
C GLY A 697 -25.19 -6.91 -14.19
N VAL A 698 -24.33 -6.86 -13.16
CA VAL A 698 -22.93 -6.44 -13.26
C VAL A 698 -22.15 -7.32 -14.23
N ILE A 699 -22.29 -8.65 -14.14
CA ILE A 699 -21.70 -9.61 -15.08
C ILE A 699 -22.11 -9.27 -16.51
N THR A 700 -23.42 -9.11 -16.77
CA THR A 700 -23.95 -8.79 -18.10
C THR A 700 -23.43 -7.45 -18.63
N GLY A 701 -23.41 -6.40 -17.79
CA GLY A 701 -22.86 -5.09 -18.15
C GLY A 701 -21.36 -5.11 -18.43
N SER A 702 -20.61 -5.98 -17.75
CA SER A 702 -19.15 -6.08 -17.89
C SER A 702 -18.72 -6.81 -19.18
N VAL A 703 -19.58 -7.63 -19.81
CA VAL A 703 -19.24 -8.43 -21.01
C VAL A 703 -18.61 -7.57 -22.11
N LEU A 704 -19.19 -6.41 -22.40
CA LEU A 704 -18.78 -5.54 -23.51
C LEU A 704 -17.54 -4.68 -23.20
N HIS A 705 -17.16 -4.59 -21.93
CA HIS A 705 -16.13 -3.67 -21.46
C HIS A 705 -14.90 -4.39 -20.88
N ARG A 706 -15.01 -5.62 -20.36
CA ARG A 706 -13.92 -6.33 -19.66
C ARG A 706 -12.64 -6.57 -20.48
N SER A 707 -12.68 -6.46 -21.81
CA SER A 707 -11.50 -6.56 -22.68
C SER A 707 -10.65 -5.29 -22.65
N THR A 708 -11.27 -4.13 -22.48
CA THR A 708 -10.65 -2.79 -22.58
C THR A 708 -10.62 -2.06 -21.23
N ASP A 709 -11.68 -2.15 -20.45
CA ASP A 709 -11.81 -1.59 -19.09
C ASP A 709 -11.43 -2.65 -18.02
N ILE A 710 -10.38 -2.33 -17.27
CA ILE A 710 -9.81 -3.17 -16.20
C ILE A 710 -10.67 -3.19 -14.93
N GLU A 711 -11.39 -2.12 -14.63
CA GLU A 711 -12.31 -2.07 -13.49
C GLU A 711 -13.60 -2.86 -13.84
N ALA A 712 -14.06 -2.82 -15.10
CA ALA A 712 -15.08 -3.74 -15.58
C ALA A 712 -14.63 -5.22 -15.56
N ARG A 713 -13.35 -5.50 -15.82
CA ARG A 713 -12.78 -6.86 -15.67
C ARG A 713 -12.77 -7.32 -14.20
N LYS A 714 -12.40 -6.44 -13.26
CA LYS A 714 -12.50 -6.70 -11.82
C LYS A 714 -13.95 -6.93 -11.40
N ALA A 715 -14.89 -6.10 -11.86
CA ALA A 715 -16.32 -6.26 -11.59
C ALA A 715 -16.89 -7.59 -12.14
N TRP A 716 -16.48 -8.01 -13.33
CA TRP A 716 -16.79 -9.32 -13.91
C TRP A 716 -16.32 -10.48 -13.01
N ALA A 717 -15.03 -10.52 -12.68
CA ALA A 717 -14.45 -11.62 -11.92
C ALA A 717 -15.00 -11.67 -10.49
N HIS A 718 -14.96 -10.55 -9.76
CA HIS A 718 -15.45 -10.49 -8.38
C HIS A 718 -16.94 -10.81 -8.27
N SER A 719 -17.76 -10.50 -9.29
CA SER A 719 -19.18 -10.85 -9.29
C SER A 719 -19.43 -12.35 -9.52
N HIS A 720 -18.64 -13.01 -10.39
CA HIS A 720 -18.69 -14.47 -10.50
C HIS A 720 -18.30 -15.13 -9.18
N HIS A 721 -17.17 -14.72 -8.62
CA HIS A 721 -16.63 -15.19 -7.35
C HIS A 721 -17.66 -15.17 -6.20
N VAL A 722 -18.39 -14.06 -6.02
CA VAL A 722 -19.44 -13.94 -4.99
C VAL A 722 -20.61 -14.91 -5.29
N LEU A 723 -21.01 -15.10 -6.55
CA LEU A 723 -22.06 -16.04 -6.94
C LEU A 723 -21.62 -17.51 -6.78
N VAL A 724 -20.35 -17.83 -7.05
CA VAL A 724 -19.77 -19.17 -6.81
C VAL A 724 -19.82 -19.50 -5.32
N MET A 725 -19.45 -18.55 -4.45
CA MET A 725 -19.51 -18.73 -3.00
C MET A 725 -20.94 -18.88 -2.48
N ASP A 726 -21.91 -18.13 -3.02
CA ASP A 726 -23.33 -18.29 -2.69
C ASP A 726 -23.89 -19.66 -3.12
N ALA A 727 -23.64 -20.07 -4.37
CA ALA A 727 -24.04 -21.38 -4.86
C ALA A 727 -23.39 -22.53 -4.03
N GLY A 728 -22.11 -22.37 -3.67
CA GLY A 728 -21.40 -23.29 -2.78
C GLY A 728 -22.03 -23.38 -1.38
N ARG A 729 -22.41 -22.25 -0.79
CA ARG A 729 -23.13 -22.16 0.50
C ARG A 729 -24.49 -22.87 0.43
N ALA A 730 -25.21 -22.72 -0.69
CA ALA A 730 -26.49 -23.36 -0.96
C ALA A 730 -26.38 -24.85 -1.36
N LYS A 731 -25.16 -25.38 -1.57
CA LYS A 731 -24.85 -26.73 -2.07
C LYS A 731 -25.30 -26.99 -3.53
N GLU A 732 -25.39 -25.91 -4.31
CA GLU A 732 -25.75 -25.91 -5.72
C GLU A 732 -24.50 -26.20 -6.59
N TRP A 733 -23.96 -27.42 -6.47
CA TRP A 733 -22.65 -27.80 -7.02
C TRP A 733 -22.51 -27.62 -8.53
N GLY A 734 -23.57 -27.89 -9.31
CA GLY A 734 -23.60 -27.67 -10.76
C GLY A 734 -23.45 -26.19 -11.10
N PRO A 735 -24.41 -25.33 -10.69
CA PRO A 735 -24.34 -23.88 -10.87
C PRO A 735 -23.03 -23.24 -10.39
N ALA A 736 -22.46 -23.69 -9.27
CA ALA A 736 -21.17 -23.19 -8.79
C ALA A 736 -20.01 -23.50 -9.76
N VAL A 737 -19.97 -24.71 -10.33
CA VAL A 737 -19.00 -25.09 -11.35
C VAL A 737 -19.23 -24.33 -12.65
N ASP A 738 -20.48 -24.12 -13.05
CA ASP A 738 -20.83 -23.43 -14.30
C ASP A 738 -20.49 -21.93 -14.23
N LEU A 739 -20.65 -21.29 -13.07
CA LEU A 739 -20.22 -19.92 -12.81
C LEU A 739 -18.69 -19.77 -12.82
N LEU A 740 -17.97 -20.67 -12.15
CA LEU A 740 -16.50 -20.69 -12.16
C LEU A 740 -15.95 -20.89 -13.57
N ALA A 741 -16.59 -21.76 -14.36
CA ALA A 741 -16.21 -22.02 -15.75
C ALA A 741 -16.41 -20.78 -16.65
N GLN A 742 -17.51 -20.03 -16.44
CA GLN A 742 -17.76 -18.76 -17.12
C GLN A 742 -16.75 -17.68 -16.75
N GLU A 743 -16.38 -17.57 -15.47
CA GLU A 743 -15.40 -16.57 -15.01
C GLU A 743 -14.07 -16.67 -15.76
N VAL A 744 -13.53 -17.90 -15.86
CA VAL A 744 -12.25 -18.19 -16.49
C VAL A 744 -12.38 -18.54 -17.98
N ASP A 745 -13.50 -18.21 -18.64
CA ASP A 745 -13.74 -18.43 -20.08
C ASP A 745 -13.47 -19.90 -20.54
N ARG A 746 -13.85 -20.91 -19.76
CA ARG A 746 -13.68 -22.34 -20.08
C ARG A 746 -14.97 -23.15 -19.99
N THR A 747 -14.99 -24.30 -20.65
CA THR A 747 -16.04 -25.32 -20.47
C THR A 747 -15.61 -26.31 -19.38
N ALA A 748 -16.44 -26.47 -18.34
CA ALA A 748 -16.19 -27.47 -17.29
C ALA A 748 -16.36 -28.91 -17.82
N PRO A 749 -15.40 -29.82 -17.58
CA PRO A 749 -15.54 -31.24 -17.90
C PRO A 749 -16.78 -31.88 -17.25
N THR A 750 -17.50 -32.71 -18.01
CA THR A 750 -18.72 -33.40 -17.56
C THR A 750 -18.46 -34.58 -16.61
N SER A 751 -17.20 -34.98 -16.45
CA SER A 751 -16.74 -35.97 -15.46
C SER A 751 -15.28 -35.70 -15.09
N CYS A 752 -14.78 -36.33 -14.02
CA CYS A 752 -13.39 -36.27 -13.57
C CYS A 752 -12.83 -34.85 -13.41
N LEU A 753 -13.57 -34.02 -12.68
CA LEU A 753 -13.27 -32.60 -12.42
C LEU A 753 -13.11 -32.36 -10.92
N LEU A 754 -12.08 -31.61 -10.53
CA LEU A 754 -12.00 -30.91 -9.25
C LEU A 754 -12.13 -29.40 -9.53
N ALA A 755 -13.16 -28.77 -9.00
CA ALA A 755 -13.37 -27.33 -9.07
C ALA A 755 -13.03 -26.68 -7.71
N LEU A 756 -12.31 -25.56 -7.75
CA LEU A 756 -11.77 -24.85 -6.58
C LEU A 756 -12.05 -23.35 -6.69
N ALA A 757 -12.63 -22.78 -5.63
CA ALA A 757 -12.86 -21.35 -5.51
C ALA A 757 -12.54 -20.90 -4.07
N GLY A 758 -12.04 -19.69 -3.85
CA GLY A 758 -11.49 -19.25 -2.57
C GLY A 758 -11.53 -17.74 -2.34
N GLN A 759 -12.38 -17.30 -1.40
CA GLN A 759 -12.60 -15.91 -1.02
C GLN A 759 -12.09 -15.66 0.40
N ASP A 760 -10.79 -15.43 0.56
CA ASP A 760 -10.08 -15.14 1.83
C ASP A 760 -10.44 -16.04 3.04
N GLU A 761 -11.53 -15.79 3.77
CA GLU A 761 -12.05 -16.68 4.83
C GLU A 761 -12.91 -17.85 4.33
N ARG A 762 -13.23 -17.92 3.04
CA ARG A 762 -14.10 -18.93 2.42
C ARG A 762 -13.35 -19.76 1.39
N MET A 763 -13.74 -21.03 1.27
CA MET A 763 -13.19 -21.95 0.28
C MET A 763 -14.27 -22.94 -0.16
N LEU A 764 -14.40 -23.15 -1.46
CA LEU A 764 -15.28 -24.14 -2.06
C LEU A 764 -14.46 -25.20 -2.79
N PHE A 765 -14.77 -26.46 -2.50
CA PHE A 765 -14.33 -27.64 -3.26
C PHE A 765 -15.55 -28.30 -3.87
N VAL A 766 -15.53 -28.60 -5.17
CA VAL A 766 -16.52 -29.47 -5.82
C VAL A 766 -15.79 -30.54 -6.63
N ALA A 767 -16.10 -31.81 -6.37
CA ALA A 767 -15.59 -32.94 -7.13
C ALA A 767 -16.69 -33.57 -7.98
N ARG A 768 -16.37 -33.91 -9.23
CA ARG A 768 -17.22 -34.62 -10.17
C ARG A 768 -16.55 -35.93 -10.56
N GLY A 769 -17.16 -37.06 -10.20
CA GLY A 769 -16.63 -38.40 -10.43
C GLY A 769 -16.69 -38.85 -11.90
N PRO A 770 -16.26 -40.09 -12.21
CA PRO A 770 -16.22 -40.60 -13.59
C PRO A 770 -17.61 -40.74 -14.23
N THR A 771 -18.67 -40.88 -13.43
CA THR A 771 -20.07 -40.95 -13.89
C THR A 771 -20.75 -39.58 -14.02
N GLY A 772 -20.05 -38.48 -13.74
CA GLY A 772 -20.64 -37.13 -13.68
C GLY A 772 -21.32 -36.78 -12.35
N ALA A 773 -21.45 -37.72 -11.42
CA ALA A 773 -21.96 -37.45 -10.07
C ALA A 773 -21.07 -36.41 -9.35
N SER A 774 -21.69 -35.37 -8.78
CA SER A 774 -20.98 -34.25 -8.14
C SER A 774 -21.27 -34.15 -6.65
N ASP A 775 -20.26 -33.79 -5.86
CA ASP A 775 -20.32 -33.56 -4.41
C ASP A 775 -19.35 -32.45 -4.03
N GLY A 776 -19.51 -31.82 -2.86
CA GLY A 776 -18.71 -30.65 -2.51
C GLY A 776 -18.63 -30.32 -1.02
N LEU A 777 -17.75 -29.39 -0.70
CA LEU A 777 -17.56 -28.82 0.64
C LEU A 777 -17.35 -27.31 0.54
N TYR A 778 -18.15 -26.57 1.31
CA TYR A 778 -18.01 -25.12 1.50
C TYR A 778 -17.50 -24.83 2.91
N LEU A 779 -16.37 -24.14 3.00
CA LEU A 779 -15.76 -23.60 4.21
C LEU A 779 -16.01 -22.08 4.23
N HIS A 780 -16.27 -21.52 5.42
CA HIS A 780 -16.76 -20.13 5.56
C HIS A 780 -16.09 -19.32 6.68
N ALA A 781 -15.04 -19.85 7.30
CA ALA A 781 -14.40 -19.27 8.46
C ALA A 781 -12.94 -19.74 8.63
N LEU A 782 -12.15 -19.68 7.54
CA LEU A 782 -10.71 -19.91 7.60
C LEU A 782 -10.06 -18.95 8.61
N LYS A 783 -8.94 -19.40 9.19
CA LYS A 783 -8.19 -18.66 10.23
C LYS A 783 -6.87 -18.08 9.75
N GLN A 784 -6.51 -18.37 8.51
CA GLN A 784 -5.39 -17.81 7.78
C GLN A 784 -5.90 -17.44 6.40
N PRO A 785 -5.45 -16.31 5.81
CA PRO A 785 -5.71 -15.99 4.42
C PRO A 785 -5.26 -17.10 3.48
N LEU A 786 -5.96 -17.29 2.35
CA LEU A 786 -5.58 -18.25 1.30
C LEU A 786 -4.20 -17.99 0.68
N ARG A 787 -3.63 -16.78 0.87
CA ARG A 787 -2.23 -16.50 0.53
C ARG A 787 -1.22 -17.24 1.41
N GLU A 788 -1.52 -17.41 2.69
CA GLU A 788 -0.66 -18.14 3.64
C GLU A 788 -0.93 -19.65 3.60
N GLN A 789 -2.19 -20.05 3.59
CA GLN A 789 -2.57 -21.46 3.66
C GLN A 789 -3.85 -21.77 2.88
N VAL A 790 -3.74 -22.68 1.91
CA VAL A 790 -4.90 -23.29 1.24
C VAL A 790 -5.22 -24.62 1.95
N PRO A 791 -6.47 -24.88 2.36
CA PRO A 791 -6.86 -26.17 2.94
C PRO A 791 -6.67 -27.33 1.96
N ALA A 792 -6.26 -28.50 2.46
CA ALA A 792 -6.15 -29.71 1.64
C ALA A 792 -7.52 -30.20 1.15
N VAL A 793 -7.55 -30.86 -0.02
CA VAL A 793 -8.78 -31.44 -0.58
C VAL A 793 -9.33 -32.52 0.36
N PRO A 794 -10.61 -32.43 0.79
CA PRO A 794 -11.20 -33.40 1.71
C PRO A 794 -11.21 -34.83 1.17
N GLU A 795 -10.88 -35.80 2.02
CA GLU A 795 -10.86 -37.24 1.70
C GLU A 795 -12.15 -37.74 1.04
N LYS A 796 -13.32 -37.25 1.48
CA LYS A 796 -14.63 -37.56 0.86
C LYS A 796 -14.66 -37.21 -0.64
N LEU A 797 -14.05 -36.09 -1.03
CA LEU A 797 -13.99 -35.65 -2.43
C LEU A 797 -12.91 -36.41 -3.22
N LEU A 798 -11.81 -36.82 -2.58
CA LEU A 798 -10.85 -37.75 -3.17
C LEU A 798 -11.49 -39.11 -3.50
N GLN A 799 -12.47 -39.57 -2.71
CA GLN A 799 -13.25 -40.78 -2.97
C GLN A 799 -14.23 -40.61 -4.13
N VAL A 800 -14.86 -39.44 -4.30
CA VAL A 800 -15.71 -39.14 -5.48
C VAL A 800 -14.90 -39.17 -6.78
N LEU A 801 -13.64 -38.77 -6.73
CA LEU A 801 -12.68 -38.84 -7.84
C LEU A 801 -12.05 -40.23 -8.04
N ALA A 802 -12.46 -41.25 -7.27
CA ALA A 802 -11.95 -42.61 -7.46
C ALA A 802 -12.45 -43.20 -8.79
N GLY A 803 -11.54 -43.84 -9.54
CA GLY A 803 -11.84 -44.36 -10.88
C GLY A 803 -11.70 -43.35 -12.02
N CYS A 804 -11.16 -42.15 -11.77
CA CYS A 804 -10.76 -41.21 -12.82
C CYS A 804 -9.31 -41.46 -13.26
N ASP A 805 -9.10 -41.72 -14.56
CA ASP A 805 -7.76 -41.90 -15.14
C ASP A 805 -6.91 -40.63 -15.14
N VAL A 806 -7.57 -39.47 -15.31
CA VAL A 806 -7.00 -38.12 -15.18
C VAL A 806 -8.05 -37.22 -14.54
N VAL A 807 -7.66 -36.43 -13.54
CA VAL A 807 -8.52 -35.38 -12.97
C VAL A 807 -8.13 -34.03 -13.56
N ARG A 808 -9.10 -33.31 -14.15
CA ARG A 808 -8.92 -31.91 -14.55
C ARG A 808 -9.23 -31.01 -13.36
N VAL A 809 -8.38 -30.00 -13.12
CA VAL A 809 -8.58 -29.02 -12.04
C VAL A 809 -9.00 -27.68 -12.65
N LEU A 810 -10.20 -27.23 -12.33
CA LEU A 810 -10.68 -25.88 -12.63
C LEU A 810 -10.54 -25.04 -11.36
N ALA A 811 -9.87 -23.90 -11.42
CA ALA A 811 -9.64 -23.09 -10.24
C ALA A 811 -9.76 -21.59 -10.54
N GLU A 812 -10.24 -20.83 -9.55
CA GLU A 812 -10.16 -19.37 -9.56
C GLU A 812 -8.70 -18.90 -9.62
N PRO A 813 -8.43 -17.67 -10.12
CA PRO A 813 -7.07 -17.20 -10.36
C PRO A 813 -6.08 -17.34 -9.19
N ILE A 814 -6.51 -17.05 -7.96
CA ILE A 814 -5.68 -17.13 -6.73
C ILE A 814 -5.34 -18.57 -6.27
N LEU A 815 -6.00 -19.57 -6.86
CA LEU A 815 -5.85 -21.00 -6.57
C LEU A 815 -5.26 -21.79 -7.73
N LEU A 816 -5.01 -21.16 -8.89
CA LEU A 816 -4.35 -21.80 -10.01
C LEU A 816 -2.85 -22.02 -9.71
N GLY A 817 -2.28 -23.11 -10.20
CA GLY A 817 -0.85 -23.43 -10.03
C GLY A 817 -0.40 -23.85 -8.63
N ARG A 818 -1.30 -24.08 -7.68
CA ARG A 818 -0.92 -24.61 -6.36
C ARG A 818 -0.44 -26.08 -6.47
N PRO A 819 0.73 -26.41 -5.91
CA PRO A 819 1.20 -27.79 -5.83
C PRO A 819 0.37 -28.61 -4.82
N GLY A 820 0.52 -29.94 -4.86
CA GLY A 820 0.05 -30.82 -3.78
C GLY A 820 -1.47 -30.95 -3.57
N LEU A 821 -2.31 -30.37 -4.43
CA LEU A 821 -3.78 -30.45 -4.32
C LEU A 821 -4.33 -31.88 -4.29
N LEU A 822 -3.75 -32.75 -5.12
CA LEU A 822 -4.14 -34.15 -5.26
C LEU A 822 -2.94 -35.07 -5.00
N PRO A 823 -3.17 -36.27 -4.42
CA PRO A 823 -2.13 -37.26 -4.18
C PRO A 823 -1.23 -37.54 -5.39
N GLY A 824 0.07 -37.75 -5.14
CA GLY A 824 1.09 -37.90 -6.17
C GLY A 824 0.98 -39.16 -7.05
N ASP A 825 0.13 -40.12 -6.66
CA ASP A 825 -0.24 -41.32 -7.42
C ASP A 825 -1.42 -41.10 -8.37
N ARG A 826 -2.03 -39.90 -8.39
CA ARG A 826 -3.08 -39.52 -9.35
C ARG A 826 -2.50 -38.68 -10.48
N ALA A 827 -3.00 -38.93 -11.69
CA ALA A 827 -2.73 -38.06 -12.83
C ALA A 827 -3.71 -36.89 -12.79
N TRP A 828 -3.19 -35.67 -12.78
CA TRP A 828 -4.01 -34.46 -12.79
C TRP A 828 -3.28 -33.29 -13.45
N SER A 829 -4.05 -32.33 -13.92
CA SER A 829 -3.55 -31.04 -14.43
C SER A 829 -4.58 -29.94 -14.22
N TYR A 830 -4.11 -28.70 -14.13
CA TYR A 830 -4.98 -27.54 -14.23
C TYR A 830 -5.46 -27.33 -15.66
N LEU A 831 -6.72 -26.90 -15.79
CA LEU A 831 -7.24 -26.27 -16.99
C LEU A 831 -6.78 -24.81 -16.98
N ALA A 832 -5.91 -24.43 -17.91
CA ALA A 832 -5.50 -23.02 -18.00
C ALA A 832 -6.69 -22.15 -18.48
N PRO A 833 -6.80 -20.88 -18.04
CA PRO A 833 -7.91 -19.99 -18.41
C PRO A 833 -8.14 -19.83 -19.91
N GLY A 834 -9.38 -19.53 -20.27
CA GLY A 834 -9.95 -19.37 -21.61
C GLY A 834 -9.03 -18.65 -22.58
N GLY A 835 -8.80 -17.37 -22.26
CA GLY A 835 -7.81 -16.50 -22.88
C GLY A 835 -8.05 -16.20 -24.36
N HIS A 836 -7.16 -15.40 -24.93
CA HIS A 836 -7.05 -15.23 -26.37
C HIS A 836 -6.29 -16.44 -26.96
N ARG A 837 -6.86 -17.65 -26.82
CA ARG A 837 -6.20 -18.89 -27.26
C ARG A 837 -6.07 -18.90 -28.77
N VAL A 838 -4.85 -18.99 -29.26
CA VAL A 838 -4.57 -19.22 -30.68
C VAL A 838 -5.25 -20.51 -31.14
N GLU A 839 -5.98 -20.46 -32.27
CA GLU A 839 -6.60 -21.65 -32.85
C GLU A 839 -5.54 -22.69 -33.22
N ALA A 840 -5.84 -23.98 -32.97
CA ALA A 840 -4.94 -25.06 -33.33
C ALA A 840 -4.72 -25.10 -34.85
N PRO A 841 -3.48 -25.33 -35.34
CA PRO A 841 -3.19 -25.31 -36.77
C PRO A 841 -3.95 -26.42 -37.51
N ALA A 842 -4.46 -26.10 -38.71
CA ALA A 842 -5.25 -27.01 -39.53
C ALA A 842 -4.49 -28.26 -40.03
N SER A 843 -3.16 -28.28 -39.89
CA SER A 843 -2.29 -29.42 -40.18
C SER A 843 -1.33 -29.66 -39.03
N ALA A 844 -1.02 -30.93 -38.74
CA ALA A 844 -0.06 -31.28 -37.69
C ALA A 844 1.30 -30.58 -37.95
N PRO A 845 1.87 -29.87 -36.96
CA PRO A 845 3.16 -29.20 -37.11
C PRO A 845 4.31 -30.20 -37.30
N VAL A 846 5.35 -29.76 -38.02
CA VAL A 846 6.57 -30.55 -38.21
C VAL A 846 7.28 -30.70 -36.86
N PRO A 847 7.71 -31.91 -36.46
CA PRO A 847 8.46 -32.10 -35.22
C PRO A 847 9.72 -31.23 -35.16
N LYS A 848 9.70 -30.28 -34.22
CA LYS A 848 10.80 -29.38 -33.87
C LYS A 848 10.92 -29.39 -32.35
N ARG A 849 12.13 -29.64 -31.84
CA ARG A 849 12.45 -29.53 -30.40
C ARG A 849 13.34 -28.32 -30.18
N LEU A 850 13.02 -27.52 -29.17
CA LEU A 850 13.92 -26.50 -28.64
C LEU A 850 14.43 -26.92 -27.27
N VAL A 851 15.75 -26.89 -27.09
CA VAL A 851 16.39 -27.00 -25.77
C VAL A 851 17.12 -25.69 -25.48
N VAL A 852 16.96 -25.17 -24.27
CA VAL A 852 17.69 -24.02 -23.75
C VAL A 852 18.44 -24.46 -22.49
N SER A 853 19.75 -24.29 -22.45
CA SER A 853 20.59 -24.66 -21.30
C SER A 853 21.82 -23.76 -21.16
N ASP A 854 22.59 -23.93 -20.08
CA ASP A 854 23.89 -23.28 -19.90
C ASP A 854 23.85 -21.75 -20.06
N VAL A 855 22.76 -21.11 -19.63
CA VAL A 855 22.53 -19.66 -19.71
C VAL A 855 23.58 -18.85 -18.94
N GLU A 856 23.89 -17.65 -19.42
CA GLU A 856 24.82 -16.67 -18.82
C GLU A 856 24.05 -15.44 -18.32
N PRO A 857 23.21 -15.54 -17.27
CA PRO A 857 22.46 -14.38 -16.74
C PRO A 857 23.40 -13.32 -16.12
N PRO A 858 22.93 -12.08 -15.92
CA PRO A 858 23.75 -11.00 -15.36
C PRO A 858 24.40 -11.37 -14.02
N ALA A 859 25.71 -11.11 -13.90
CA ALA A 859 26.46 -11.37 -12.67
C ALA A 859 25.92 -10.62 -11.45
N THR A 860 25.18 -9.52 -11.66
CA THR A 860 24.48 -8.75 -10.62
C THR A 860 23.40 -9.55 -9.88
N LEU A 861 22.86 -10.63 -10.47
CA LEU A 861 21.89 -11.51 -9.81
C LEU A 861 22.53 -12.49 -8.82
N GLY A 862 23.87 -12.64 -8.82
CA GLY A 862 24.59 -13.51 -7.88
C GLY A 862 24.29 -15.01 -8.04
N LEU A 863 23.67 -15.44 -9.14
CA LEU A 863 23.18 -16.80 -9.33
C LEU A 863 24.34 -17.81 -9.50
N PRO A 864 24.24 -19.03 -8.93
CA PRO A 864 25.23 -20.07 -9.16
C PRO A 864 25.17 -20.57 -10.61
N ARG A 865 26.28 -21.10 -11.13
CA ARG A 865 26.30 -21.72 -12.45
C ARG A 865 25.65 -23.10 -12.39
N LEU A 866 24.61 -23.32 -13.20
CA LEU A 866 23.96 -24.62 -13.37
C LEU A 866 24.90 -25.63 -14.04
N MET A 867 24.69 -26.92 -13.77
CA MET A 867 25.44 -27.99 -14.42
C MET A 867 25.14 -28.07 -15.92
N PRO A 868 26.13 -28.46 -16.76
CA PRO A 868 25.90 -28.64 -18.19
C PRO A 868 24.83 -29.69 -18.47
N TRP A 869 23.90 -29.37 -19.38
CA TRP A 869 22.88 -30.31 -19.82
C TRP A 869 23.52 -31.48 -20.58
N LYS A 870 23.13 -32.72 -20.23
CA LYS A 870 23.75 -33.96 -20.72
C LYS A 870 22.89 -34.74 -21.71
N GLY A 871 21.78 -34.15 -22.17
CA GLY A 871 20.91 -34.78 -23.16
C GLY A 871 21.56 -34.81 -24.56
N MET A 872 20.90 -35.52 -25.47
CA MET A 872 21.28 -35.57 -26.89
C MET A 872 20.25 -34.82 -27.73
N THR A 873 20.72 -34.05 -28.70
CA THR A 873 19.92 -33.41 -29.74
C THR A 873 19.83 -34.30 -30.98
N GLY A 874 18.62 -34.43 -31.53
CA GLY A 874 18.36 -35.12 -32.79
C GLY A 874 18.61 -34.24 -34.02
N GLN A 875 18.47 -34.83 -35.20
CA GLN A 875 18.51 -34.09 -36.46
C GLN A 875 17.21 -33.28 -36.62
N GLY A 876 17.32 -31.95 -36.52
CA GLY A 876 16.17 -31.02 -36.52
C GLY A 876 15.88 -30.38 -35.16
N ASP A 877 16.57 -30.80 -34.08
CA ASP A 877 16.52 -30.14 -32.78
C ASP A 877 17.33 -28.83 -32.82
N VAL A 878 16.85 -27.80 -32.12
CA VAL A 878 17.56 -26.53 -31.87
C VAL A 878 18.04 -26.50 -30.42
N HIS A 879 19.30 -26.09 -30.20
CA HIS A 879 19.89 -25.95 -28.87
C HIS A 879 20.50 -24.56 -28.68
N LEU A 880 19.81 -23.71 -27.93
CA LEU A 880 20.31 -22.41 -27.51
C LEU A 880 21.10 -22.56 -26.21
N ARG A 881 22.33 -22.05 -26.18
CA ARG A 881 23.24 -22.21 -25.03
C ARG A 881 24.20 -21.05 -24.85
N GLY A 882 24.63 -20.79 -23.61
CA GLY A 882 25.49 -19.65 -23.28
C GLY A 882 24.86 -18.35 -23.76
N ARG A 883 25.69 -17.44 -24.27
CA ARG A 883 25.26 -16.14 -24.81
C ARG A 883 24.23 -16.18 -25.94
N ALA A 884 24.01 -17.31 -26.60
CA ALA A 884 22.98 -17.44 -27.64
C ALA A 884 21.56 -17.67 -27.06
N ALA A 885 21.44 -18.05 -25.79
CA ALA A 885 20.17 -18.25 -25.11
C ALA A 885 19.60 -16.92 -24.56
N THR A 886 19.27 -15.99 -25.44
CA THR A 886 18.64 -14.70 -25.10
C THR A 886 17.11 -14.77 -25.15
N PRO A 887 16.36 -13.89 -24.45
CA PRO A 887 14.89 -13.87 -24.53
C PRO A 887 14.35 -13.82 -25.96
N GLU A 888 14.92 -12.94 -26.80
CA GLU A 888 14.55 -12.78 -28.21
C GLU A 888 14.75 -14.08 -29.02
N ALA A 889 15.92 -14.72 -28.88
CA ALA A 889 16.22 -15.97 -29.60
C ALA A 889 15.35 -17.14 -29.12
N VAL A 890 15.08 -17.22 -27.82
CA VAL A 890 14.20 -18.23 -27.23
C VAL A 890 12.77 -18.08 -27.76
N LEU A 891 12.20 -16.87 -27.72
CA LEU A 891 10.86 -16.59 -28.23
C LEU A 891 10.72 -16.90 -29.74
N ALA A 892 11.72 -16.53 -30.54
CA ALA A 892 11.72 -16.81 -31.98
C ALA A 892 11.76 -18.32 -32.27
N GLU A 893 12.57 -19.09 -31.55
CA GLU A 893 12.67 -20.54 -31.78
C GLU A 893 11.46 -21.32 -31.24
N MET A 894 10.79 -20.81 -30.20
CA MET A 894 9.58 -21.41 -29.62
C MET A 894 8.36 -21.37 -30.55
N GLU A 895 8.27 -20.39 -31.46
CA GLU A 895 7.09 -20.12 -32.31
C GLU A 895 6.58 -21.38 -33.04
N ASP A 896 7.49 -22.12 -33.69
CA ASP A 896 7.19 -23.35 -34.43
C ASP A 896 7.63 -24.64 -33.67
N ALA A 897 7.97 -24.55 -32.39
CA ALA A 897 8.41 -25.70 -31.60
C ALA A 897 7.24 -26.62 -31.18
N THR A 898 7.45 -27.93 -31.29
CA THR A 898 6.49 -28.97 -30.87
C THR A 898 6.80 -29.58 -29.50
N GLU A 899 8.02 -29.32 -29.01
CA GLU A 899 8.57 -29.72 -27.70
C GLU A 899 9.58 -28.63 -27.29
N VAL A 900 9.48 -28.12 -26.05
CA VAL A 900 10.37 -27.07 -25.53
C VAL A 900 10.87 -27.45 -24.14
N GLU A 901 12.19 -27.40 -23.93
CA GLU A 901 12.83 -27.62 -22.64
C GLU A 901 13.67 -26.39 -22.24
N LEU A 902 13.37 -25.83 -21.07
CA LEU A 902 14.01 -24.63 -20.54
C LEU A 902 14.75 -24.98 -19.23
N HIS A 903 16.04 -25.30 -19.33
CA HIS A 903 16.94 -25.62 -18.21
C HIS A 903 17.68 -24.34 -17.77
N THR A 904 17.04 -23.56 -16.90
CA THR A 904 17.42 -22.17 -16.59
C THR A 904 17.18 -21.86 -15.11
N HIS A 905 17.65 -20.70 -14.63
CA HIS A 905 17.19 -20.20 -13.34
C HIS A 905 15.78 -19.64 -13.49
N GLY A 906 14.92 -19.91 -12.51
CA GLY A 906 13.63 -19.24 -12.37
C GLY A 906 13.62 -18.45 -11.07
N LEU A 907 12.99 -17.27 -11.10
CA LEU A 907 12.99 -16.28 -10.02
C LEU A 907 11.63 -15.59 -9.97
N SER A 908 11.21 -15.13 -8.78
CA SER A 908 9.97 -14.36 -8.59
C SER A 908 10.21 -13.12 -7.73
N GLY A 909 9.33 -12.11 -7.81
CA GLY A 909 9.29 -10.93 -6.94
C GLY A 909 10.38 -9.86 -7.16
N THR A 910 11.41 -10.13 -7.98
CA THR A 910 12.55 -9.22 -8.22
C THR A 910 12.49 -8.42 -9.52
N VAL A 911 11.65 -8.84 -10.48
CA VAL A 911 11.50 -8.18 -11.80
C VAL A 911 10.02 -8.19 -12.24
N SER A 912 9.29 -9.26 -11.95
CA SER A 912 7.84 -9.37 -12.12
C SER A 912 7.18 -9.89 -10.84
N ASP A 913 5.87 -9.64 -10.70
CA ASP A 913 5.03 -10.20 -9.64
C ASP A 913 4.85 -11.72 -9.80
N ALA A 914 5.01 -12.24 -11.02
CA ALA A 914 5.06 -13.66 -11.35
C ALA A 914 6.50 -14.15 -11.51
N ALA A 915 6.69 -15.46 -11.64
CA ALA A 915 7.96 -16.04 -12.00
C ALA A 915 8.43 -15.59 -13.39
N PHE A 916 9.75 -15.45 -13.55
CA PHE A 916 10.41 -15.25 -14.84
C PHE A 916 11.61 -16.20 -14.98
N LEU A 917 12.01 -16.49 -16.21
CA LEU A 917 13.22 -17.27 -16.50
C LEU A 917 14.41 -16.31 -16.71
N ALA A 918 15.51 -16.54 -16.00
CA ALA A 918 16.73 -15.76 -16.17
C ALA A 918 17.60 -16.38 -17.28
N LEU A 919 17.64 -15.71 -18.42
CA LEU A 919 18.34 -16.04 -19.64
C LEU A 919 19.62 -15.21 -19.81
N SER A 920 20.34 -15.41 -20.91
CA SER A 920 21.49 -14.58 -21.26
C SER A 920 21.04 -13.19 -21.75
N PRO A 921 21.74 -12.09 -21.41
CA PRO A 921 21.36 -10.75 -21.87
C PRO A 921 21.35 -10.60 -23.40
N ASP A 922 20.31 -9.97 -23.94
CA ASP A 922 20.24 -9.50 -25.32
C ASP A 922 21.05 -8.19 -25.54
N VAL A 923 21.01 -7.65 -26.77
CA VAL A 923 21.72 -6.41 -27.13
C VAL A 923 21.22 -5.16 -26.40
N ALA A 924 19.99 -5.19 -25.86
CA ALA A 924 19.42 -4.14 -25.02
C ALA A 924 19.64 -4.40 -23.52
N GLY A 925 20.30 -5.50 -23.16
CA GLY A 925 20.55 -5.91 -21.78
C GLY A 925 19.37 -6.64 -21.12
N ARG A 926 18.31 -6.99 -21.86
CA ARG A 926 17.19 -7.78 -21.32
C ARG A 926 17.61 -9.22 -21.15
N TYR A 927 17.30 -9.79 -19.99
CA TYR A 927 17.69 -11.15 -19.60
C TYR A 927 16.54 -11.94 -18.97
N ALA A 928 15.48 -11.28 -18.52
CA ALA A 928 14.28 -11.97 -18.06
C ALA A 928 13.45 -12.41 -19.27
N LEU A 929 12.75 -13.53 -19.13
CA LEU A 929 11.59 -13.90 -19.95
C LEU A 929 10.39 -14.04 -19.01
N THR A 930 9.46 -13.08 -19.06
CA THR A 930 8.30 -13.01 -18.14
C THR A 930 7.01 -13.58 -18.77
N ALA A 931 5.95 -13.69 -17.97
CA ALA A 931 4.62 -14.07 -18.46
C ALA A 931 4.07 -13.03 -19.46
N GLU A 932 4.26 -11.74 -19.17
CA GLU A 932 3.84 -10.62 -20.01
C GLU A 932 4.53 -10.62 -21.39
N GLU A 933 5.81 -10.99 -21.46
CA GLU A 933 6.52 -11.16 -22.74
C GLU A 933 6.05 -12.38 -23.53
N LEU A 934 5.45 -13.39 -22.88
CA LEU A 934 4.89 -14.57 -23.55
C LEU A 934 3.46 -14.35 -24.05
N GLU A 935 2.66 -13.53 -23.37
CA GLU A 935 1.27 -13.18 -23.76
C GLU A 935 1.18 -12.48 -25.12
N GLY A 936 2.25 -11.82 -25.58
CA GLY A 936 2.34 -11.19 -26.91
C GLY A 936 2.74 -12.14 -28.06
N HIS A 937 3.00 -13.42 -27.80
CA HIS A 937 3.54 -14.37 -28.79
C HIS A 937 2.56 -15.50 -29.13
N THR A 938 2.77 -16.14 -30.29
CA THR A 938 1.93 -17.22 -30.81
C THR A 938 2.75 -18.47 -31.09
N LEU A 939 2.45 -19.57 -30.39
CA LEU A 939 3.15 -20.86 -30.45
C LEU A 939 2.44 -21.80 -31.45
N ARG A 940 2.60 -21.54 -32.74
CA ARG A 940 2.06 -22.34 -33.87
C ARG A 940 2.40 -23.83 -33.77
N GLY A 941 3.57 -24.19 -33.22
CA GLY A 941 3.98 -25.57 -33.03
C GLY A 941 3.18 -26.34 -31.97
N THR A 942 2.31 -25.67 -31.20
CA THR A 942 1.50 -26.25 -30.10
C THR A 942 2.33 -27.06 -29.08
N PRO A 943 3.45 -26.54 -28.54
CA PRO A 943 4.43 -27.33 -27.82
C PRO A 943 3.89 -27.97 -26.53
N VAL A 944 4.52 -29.07 -26.10
CA VAL A 944 4.63 -29.34 -24.65
C VAL A 944 5.87 -28.61 -24.15
N VAL A 945 5.71 -27.79 -23.11
CA VAL A 945 6.78 -26.97 -22.55
C VAL A 945 7.17 -27.48 -21.16
N MET A 946 8.47 -27.69 -20.95
CA MET A 946 9.06 -28.20 -19.72
C MET A 946 9.92 -27.11 -19.08
N LEU A 947 9.47 -26.56 -17.96
CA LEU A 947 10.20 -25.52 -17.22
C LEU A 947 11.06 -26.19 -16.15
N ALA A 948 12.32 -26.46 -16.47
CA ALA A 948 13.33 -26.97 -15.56
C ALA A 948 14.05 -25.80 -14.88
N ALA A 949 13.28 -25.04 -14.11
CA ALA A 949 13.68 -23.78 -13.46
C ALA A 949 12.94 -23.60 -12.13
N CYS A 950 13.64 -23.19 -11.08
CA CYS A 950 13.06 -22.96 -9.74
C CYS A 950 11.85 -22.03 -9.80
N ASP A 951 10.81 -22.33 -9.01
CA ASP A 951 9.63 -21.47 -8.83
C ASP A 951 8.89 -21.06 -10.12
N ALA A 952 9.14 -21.69 -11.27
CA ALA A 952 8.60 -21.28 -12.57
C ALA A 952 7.06 -21.35 -12.68
N ASN A 953 6.41 -21.97 -11.70
CA ASN A 953 4.95 -22.02 -11.55
C ASN A 953 4.37 -20.95 -10.59
N VAL A 954 5.21 -20.13 -9.94
CA VAL A 954 4.72 -19.04 -9.07
C VAL A 954 4.08 -17.95 -9.93
N GLY A 955 2.77 -17.76 -9.74
CA GLY A 955 1.98 -16.74 -10.43
C GLY A 955 1.83 -15.44 -9.63
N ALA A 956 1.50 -14.36 -10.33
CA ALA A 956 1.10 -13.10 -9.72
C ALA A 956 -0.27 -13.22 -9.04
N TRP A 957 -0.39 -12.63 -7.85
CA TRP A 957 -1.54 -12.80 -6.96
C TRP A 957 -2.73 -11.89 -7.30
N ARG A 958 -3.27 -12.02 -8.51
CA ARG A 958 -4.40 -11.23 -9.02
C ARG A 958 -5.71 -12.02 -8.88
N TYR A 959 -6.74 -11.42 -8.27
CA TYR A 959 -8.06 -12.07 -8.12
C TYR A 959 -8.85 -12.08 -9.43
N HIS A 960 -8.60 -11.14 -10.33
CA HIS A 960 -9.39 -10.91 -11.55
C HIS A 960 -8.74 -11.43 -12.85
N ALA A 961 -7.53 -11.98 -12.77
CA ALA A 961 -6.73 -12.43 -13.90
C ALA A 961 -5.65 -13.41 -13.43
N VAL A 962 -5.19 -14.29 -14.31
CA VAL A 962 -4.04 -15.17 -14.05
C VAL A 962 -2.84 -14.64 -14.82
N SER A 963 -1.74 -14.34 -14.12
CA SER A 963 -0.41 -14.16 -14.73
C SER A 963 0.55 -15.18 -14.11
N SER A 964 1.12 -16.04 -14.96
CA SER A 964 2.11 -17.07 -14.62
C SER A 964 2.70 -17.62 -15.92
N LEU A 965 3.97 -18.05 -15.91
CA LEU A 965 4.60 -18.64 -17.10
C LEU A 965 3.77 -19.79 -17.71
N PRO A 966 3.22 -20.76 -16.94
CA PRO A 966 2.44 -21.84 -17.53
C PRO A 966 1.16 -21.37 -18.19
N SER A 967 0.47 -20.38 -17.61
CA SER A 967 -0.79 -19.88 -18.18
C SER A 967 -0.56 -19.04 -19.42
N ALA A 968 0.46 -18.18 -19.43
CA ALA A 968 0.86 -17.40 -20.61
C ALA A 968 1.24 -18.32 -21.77
N LEU A 969 2.01 -19.38 -21.51
CA LEU A 969 2.38 -20.39 -22.52
C LEU A 969 1.18 -21.14 -23.11
N ILE A 970 0.20 -21.57 -22.30
CA ILE A 970 -1.02 -22.22 -22.82
C ILE A 970 -1.87 -21.24 -23.64
N GLN A 971 -1.99 -19.98 -23.20
CA GLN A 971 -2.72 -18.95 -23.95
C GLN A 971 -2.05 -18.64 -25.30
N ALA A 972 -0.72 -18.53 -25.31
CA ALA A 972 0.09 -18.38 -26.52
C ALA A 972 -0.01 -19.57 -27.48
N GLY A 973 -0.45 -20.75 -27.02
CA GLY A 973 -0.78 -21.90 -27.87
C GLY A 973 -0.15 -23.24 -27.47
N ALA A 974 0.61 -23.31 -26.37
CA ALA A 974 1.13 -24.58 -25.86
C ALA A 974 -0.02 -25.56 -25.57
N ARG A 975 0.20 -26.85 -25.86
CA ARG A 975 -0.78 -27.92 -25.60
C ARG A 975 -0.67 -28.48 -24.17
N ALA A 976 0.49 -28.32 -23.55
CA ALA A 976 0.67 -28.55 -22.12
C ALA A 976 1.92 -27.82 -21.59
N VAL A 977 1.93 -27.50 -20.31
CA VAL A 977 3.13 -27.02 -19.60
C VAL A 977 3.32 -27.81 -18.32
N VAL A 978 4.57 -28.14 -17.98
CA VAL A 978 4.93 -28.67 -16.66
C VAL A 978 5.97 -27.77 -16.02
N ALA A 979 5.67 -27.31 -14.80
CA ALA A 979 6.51 -26.36 -14.07
C ALA A 979 6.53 -26.67 -12.56
N PRO A 980 7.66 -26.49 -11.85
CA PRO A 980 7.78 -26.63 -10.41
C PRO A 980 7.33 -25.35 -9.68
N SER A 981 6.76 -25.53 -8.48
CA SER A 981 6.40 -24.42 -7.57
C SER A 981 7.43 -24.16 -6.47
N THR A 982 8.60 -24.81 -6.53
CA THR A 982 9.65 -24.77 -5.51
C THR A 982 11.06 -24.87 -6.15
N GLU A 983 12.10 -24.69 -5.34
CA GLU A 983 13.50 -24.90 -5.74
C GLU A 983 13.75 -26.32 -6.27
N VAL A 984 14.46 -26.41 -7.40
CA VAL A 984 14.79 -27.70 -8.05
C VAL A 984 16.27 -28.03 -7.87
N PRO A 985 16.63 -29.21 -7.33
CA PRO A 985 18.01 -29.68 -7.28
C PRO A 985 18.58 -29.95 -8.68
N ASP A 986 19.52 -29.11 -9.11
CA ASP A 986 20.23 -29.17 -10.40
C ASP A 986 20.82 -30.57 -10.71
N VAL A 987 21.29 -31.28 -9.68
CA VAL A 987 21.82 -32.65 -9.79
C VAL A 987 20.80 -33.72 -10.19
N GLU A 988 19.52 -33.50 -9.91
CA GLU A 988 18.43 -34.43 -10.19
C GLU A 988 17.60 -34.01 -11.42
N ALA A 989 17.45 -32.70 -11.62
CA ALA A 989 16.57 -32.08 -12.62
C ALA A 989 16.68 -32.72 -14.01
N GLY A 990 17.88 -32.72 -14.60
CA GLY A 990 18.10 -33.19 -15.98
C GLY A 990 17.68 -34.65 -16.21
N ALA A 991 17.90 -35.53 -15.23
CA ALA A 991 17.50 -36.93 -15.33
C ALA A 991 15.98 -37.12 -15.18
N PHE A 992 15.33 -36.33 -14.32
CA PHE A 992 13.89 -36.34 -14.15
C PHE A 992 13.17 -35.88 -15.42
N PHE A 993 13.53 -34.70 -15.93
CA PHE A 993 12.89 -34.10 -17.10
C PHE A 993 13.11 -34.95 -18.37
N GLN A 994 14.30 -35.53 -18.58
CA GLN A 994 14.52 -36.46 -19.69
C GLN A 994 13.61 -37.70 -19.62
N SER A 995 13.45 -38.31 -18.43
CA SER A 995 12.53 -39.45 -18.25
C SER A 995 11.06 -39.09 -18.51
N LEU A 996 10.66 -37.83 -18.24
CA LEU A 996 9.33 -37.31 -18.52
C LEU A 996 9.12 -37.09 -20.03
N VAL A 997 10.07 -36.43 -20.70
CA VAL A 997 10.12 -36.25 -22.17
C VAL A 997 10.05 -37.59 -22.90
N ASP A 998 10.83 -38.58 -22.47
CA ASP A 998 10.82 -39.92 -23.05
C ASP A 998 9.43 -40.59 -22.97
N SER A 999 8.63 -40.27 -21.94
CA SER A 999 7.27 -40.80 -21.81
C SER A 999 6.25 -40.04 -22.66
N LEU A 1000 6.38 -38.72 -22.75
CA LEU A 1000 5.58 -37.90 -23.68
C LEU A 1000 5.77 -38.36 -25.12
N ARG A 1001 7.01 -38.65 -25.54
CA ARG A 1001 7.36 -39.15 -26.87
C ARG A 1001 6.82 -40.57 -27.17
N ARG A 1002 6.48 -41.36 -26.14
CA ARG A 1002 5.75 -42.64 -26.28
C ARG A 1002 4.23 -42.45 -26.42
N GLY A 1003 3.73 -41.21 -26.45
CA GLY A 1003 2.31 -40.89 -26.55
C GLY A 1003 1.57 -40.89 -25.21
N THR A 1004 2.25 -40.94 -24.07
CA THR A 1004 1.61 -40.81 -22.75
C THR A 1004 1.13 -39.37 -22.55
N PRO A 1005 -0.15 -39.12 -22.15
CA PRO A 1005 -0.65 -37.79 -21.86
C PRO A 1005 0.15 -37.09 -20.73
N PRO A 1006 0.30 -35.75 -20.74
CA PRO A 1006 1.19 -35.03 -19.81
C PRO A 1006 0.94 -35.30 -18.33
N ALA A 1007 -0.30 -35.20 -17.87
CA ALA A 1007 -0.68 -35.50 -16.48
C ALA A 1007 -0.32 -36.94 -16.05
N GLN A 1008 -0.45 -37.92 -16.95
CA GLN A 1008 -0.11 -39.33 -16.69
C GLN A 1008 1.40 -39.55 -16.69
N ALA A 1009 2.10 -38.96 -17.67
CA ALA A 1009 3.56 -39.03 -17.77
C ALA A 1009 4.25 -38.42 -16.54
N LEU A 1010 3.70 -37.31 -16.01
CA LEU A 1010 4.16 -36.69 -14.78
C LEU A 1010 3.92 -37.58 -13.56
N ARG A 1011 2.70 -38.13 -13.38
CA ARG A 1011 2.38 -39.12 -12.33
C ARG A 1011 3.35 -40.30 -12.35
N ASP A 1012 3.54 -40.93 -13.50
CA ASP A 1012 4.34 -42.15 -13.64
C ASP A 1012 5.84 -41.90 -13.44
N THR A 1013 6.31 -40.69 -13.72
CA THR A 1013 7.68 -40.28 -13.44
C THR A 1013 7.86 -39.93 -11.97
N ARG A 1014 6.93 -39.15 -11.37
CA ARG A 1014 6.87 -38.86 -9.94
C ARG A 1014 6.86 -40.14 -9.09
N ALA A 1015 5.99 -41.10 -9.40
CA ALA A 1015 5.86 -42.34 -8.63
C ALA A 1015 7.17 -43.15 -8.60
N ARG A 1016 7.88 -43.25 -9.74
CA ARG A 1016 9.19 -43.92 -9.82
C ARG A 1016 10.27 -43.22 -9.01
N TRP A 1017 10.30 -41.88 -9.01
CA TRP A 1017 11.27 -41.09 -8.25
C TRP A 1017 11.00 -41.09 -6.74
N LEU A 1018 9.73 -41.01 -6.32
CA LEU A 1018 9.37 -41.12 -4.90
C LEU A 1018 9.74 -42.49 -4.30
N GLN A 1019 9.66 -43.57 -5.09
CA GLN A 1019 10.14 -44.91 -4.68
C GLN A 1019 11.67 -44.98 -4.47
N GLN A 1020 12.43 -44.06 -5.07
CA GLN A 1020 13.89 -43.96 -4.94
C GLN A 1020 14.32 -43.05 -3.77
N GLY A 1021 13.36 -42.49 -3.01
CA GLY A 1021 13.62 -41.60 -1.86
C GLY A 1021 13.80 -40.13 -2.23
N SER A 1022 13.43 -39.72 -3.44
CA SER A 1022 13.65 -38.36 -3.95
C SER A 1022 12.75 -37.30 -3.30
N PRO A 1023 13.16 -36.01 -3.30
CA PRO A 1023 12.65 -35.00 -2.36
C PRO A 1023 11.29 -34.37 -2.73
N ARG A 1024 10.81 -33.49 -1.84
CA ARG A 1024 9.57 -32.70 -1.95
C ARG A 1024 9.31 -32.09 -3.33
N TRP A 1025 10.34 -31.52 -3.98
CA TRP A 1025 10.22 -30.79 -5.24
C TRP A 1025 9.49 -31.57 -6.36
N VAL A 1026 9.62 -32.91 -6.38
CA VAL A 1026 8.93 -33.77 -7.37
C VAL A 1026 7.41 -33.79 -7.16
N GLN A 1027 6.94 -33.58 -5.93
CA GLN A 1027 5.52 -33.44 -5.58
C GLN A 1027 4.98 -32.05 -5.98
N ASP A 1028 5.85 -31.05 -6.05
CA ASP A 1028 5.51 -29.65 -6.34
C ASP A 1028 5.51 -29.30 -7.84
N LEU A 1029 5.83 -30.27 -8.70
CA LEU A 1029 5.61 -30.17 -10.15
C LEU A 1029 4.12 -30.17 -10.49
N VAL A 1030 3.69 -29.20 -11.28
CA VAL A 1030 2.28 -29.05 -11.70
C VAL A 1030 2.20 -29.09 -13.22
N ALA A 1031 1.17 -29.77 -13.73
CA ALA A 1031 0.83 -29.81 -15.16
C ALA A 1031 -0.36 -28.87 -15.47
N PHE A 1032 -0.32 -28.26 -16.65
CA PHE A 1032 -1.35 -27.37 -17.21
C PHE A 1032 -1.69 -27.82 -18.62
N GLU A 1033 -2.98 -27.82 -19.00
CA GLU A 1033 -3.51 -28.21 -20.32
C GLU A 1033 -4.70 -27.32 -20.78
#